data_AF-A0A7S3VCG6-F1
#
_entry.id   AF-A0A7S3VCG6-F1
#
_cell.length_a   1.000
_cell.length_b   1.000
_cell.length_c   1.000
_cell.angle_alpha   90.00
_cell.angle_beta   90.00
_cell.angle_gamma   90.00
#
_symmetry.space_group_name_H-M   'P 1'
#
loop_
_entity.id
_entity.type
_entity.pdbx_description
1 polymer ?
#
loop_
_entity_poly.entity_id
_entity_poly.type
_entity_poly.pdbx_seq_one_letter_code
_entity_poly.pdbx_strand_id
1 'polypeptide(L)'
;MKKAVDLKEAEISNQQDQFAIERVKMKEIEALAIETSKQREILQDEQRSLQEMKKAVELKETEILSQQQLVQSERAKMEEMKAAVEDQTTETTKQKYILEQERVQVQEMKNTLESEEKDSSTQQESLNQEMKKMQEMKESVEEQLESERAKMEETKAAVEAQAAEAAKQHQLLEQERQQLQEFRSALEAEGRSGAQLEEMKKTVEQQLESERAKMEEIKVAVEAQASETSKQQEILQQERVKVQYMQGVLEAKEQDNSSQQELINQEIQKVQDMKEAVELQFQNERTKTEEIKAAVDAKAAETTKQQEVIEQERIKIQETKQFFEAKELETASQQERIGQEMQMVEEMKERLESEASNNAKQKEEIENEKAANKEALELERTQMQEMKVVMESKVMETLEKQEELERQRIEMEQMKVELKMKLKETSGQQEIIEQERVEIKRMKEDMGESTWNAVSKQKEQERVDSFYEEQNAEQKGEREMLAEVLVLQQERETERAELTSIAEDLRSRKKILQTKISMTDMRNDKGAFGMNSNTQAMRENERTQKEEREMQMIDDRIAQVLVIREEKVLQLSELKAVENDLLNQMKIIETKKAGEAVVEAMPADVEVKQEPTENKMEEAQLEKDIINTVETAPPSVEVTATEIEDTVHPILGSLISDLGYKRIHLASANQLSTIPVWEKQRTYRHDRAEAMANEKAETMNLGFPGVICVHEGMDGKLSILDGQHRLGMMQALQQKNGLKFDNTMFDRVLVEVYTHSIDQDSNGNTDTFEHAKEIFLEINKAEPIRLVDIPEADLEIISAAVSELKNRHPDMFSPKFSCSAPYVNEDMIINLIFESHILKKPMTSNKGFGKKSSSKHKSEKIDSGKKLADWLKEKNTALGKEYKQDREKRDLIGAKEWTIASEKGFYLGLENSWLYN
;
A
#
# COMPACT_ATOMS: atom_id res chain seq x y z
N MET A 1 -50.51 -109.58 53.86
CA MET A 1 -49.46 -109.71 52.82
C MET A 1 -49.81 -108.94 51.56
N LYS A 2 -50.90 -109.23 50.83
CA LYS A 2 -51.25 -108.49 49.60
C LYS A 2 -51.32 -106.96 49.77
N LYS A 3 -52.04 -106.45 50.77
CA LYS A 3 -52.03 -105.02 51.14
C LYS A 3 -50.66 -104.42 51.42
N ALA A 4 -49.68 -105.22 51.88
CA ALA A 4 -48.32 -104.73 52.14
C ALA A 4 -47.44 -104.75 50.88
N VAL A 5 -47.76 -105.62 49.91
CA VAL A 5 -47.16 -105.61 48.57
C VAL A 5 -47.70 -104.42 47.78
N ASP A 6 -49.02 -104.22 47.76
CA ASP A 6 -49.65 -103.09 47.07
C ASP A 6 -49.18 -101.73 47.64
N LEU A 7 -48.95 -101.63 48.96
CA LEU A 7 -48.39 -100.41 49.59
C LEU A 7 -46.94 -100.16 49.16
N LYS A 8 -46.13 -101.22 49.07
CA LYS A 8 -44.73 -101.10 48.64
C LYS A 8 -44.61 -100.81 47.15
N GLU A 9 -45.48 -101.37 46.31
CA GLU A 9 -45.54 -101.05 44.88
C GLU A 9 -45.94 -99.59 44.65
N ALA A 10 -46.91 -99.07 45.41
CA ALA A 10 -47.27 -97.65 45.38
C ALA A 10 -46.16 -96.73 45.90
N GLU A 11 -45.42 -97.16 46.93
CA GLU A 11 -44.28 -96.42 47.47
C GLU A 11 -43.10 -96.38 46.49
N ILE A 12 -42.85 -97.48 45.77
CA ILE A 12 -41.88 -97.56 44.67
C ILE A 12 -42.31 -96.69 43.49
N SER A 13 -43.59 -96.72 43.09
CA SER A 13 -44.12 -95.87 42.02
C SER A 13 -43.98 -94.38 42.35
N ASN A 14 -44.28 -93.99 43.60
CA ASN A 14 -44.14 -92.60 44.04
C ASN A 14 -42.66 -92.16 44.09
N GLN A 15 -41.76 -93.05 44.50
CA GLN A 15 -40.31 -92.80 44.44
C GLN A 15 -39.80 -92.66 43.00
N GLN A 16 -40.31 -93.48 42.07
CA GLN A 16 -39.98 -93.40 40.64
C GLN A 16 -40.44 -92.07 40.01
N ASP A 17 -41.65 -91.61 40.34
CA ASP A 17 -42.16 -90.32 39.89
C ASP A 17 -41.33 -89.16 40.44
N GLN A 18 -40.89 -89.23 41.70
CA GLN A 18 -40.00 -88.23 42.29
C GLN A 18 -38.63 -88.16 41.60
N PHE A 19 -38.01 -89.29 41.29
CA PHE A 19 -36.75 -89.31 40.54
C PHE A 19 -36.88 -88.80 39.11
N ALA A 20 -38.00 -89.08 38.44
CA ALA A 20 -38.27 -88.54 37.11
C ALA A 20 -38.35 -87.01 37.15
N ILE A 21 -39.04 -86.46 38.16
CA ILE A 21 -39.14 -85.02 38.38
C ILE A 21 -37.75 -84.42 38.67
N GLU A 22 -36.94 -85.04 39.53
CA GLU A 22 -35.58 -84.54 39.83
C GLU A 22 -34.65 -84.57 38.61
N ARG A 23 -34.73 -85.59 37.76
CA ARG A 23 -33.90 -85.68 36.55
C ARG A 23 -34.30 -84.68 35.47
N VAL A 24 -35.60 -84.39 35.36
CA VAL A 24 -36.10 -83.30 34.50
C VAL A 24 -35.59 -81.96 35.02
N LYS A 25 -35.68 -81.71 36.33
CA LYS A 25 -35.13 -80.50 36.96
C LYS A 25 -33.62 -80.34 36.73
N MET A 26 -32.83 -81.42 36.86
CA MET A 26 -31.38 -81.37 36.58
C MET A 26 -31.09 -81.03 35.10
N LYS A 27 -31.84 -81.60 34.15
CA LYS A 27 -31.66 -81.27 32.72
C LYS A 27 -32.10 -79.85 32.39
N GLU A 28 -33.14 -79.34 33.05
CA GLU A 28 -33.55 -77.94 32.95
C GLU A 28 -32.47 -77.01 33.49
N ILE A 29 -31.86 -77.35 34.63
CA ILE A 29 -30.74 -76.59 35.22
C ILE A 29 -29.49 -76.63 34.34
N GLU A 30 -29.13 -77.78 33.77
CA GLU A 30 -28.02 -77.87 32.80
C GLU A 30 -28.30 -77.04 31.53
N ALA A 31 -29.53 -77.06 31.02
CA ALA A 31 -29.92 -76.24 29.89
C ALA A 31 -29.85 -74.73 30.21
N LEU A 32 -30.32 -74.34 31.40
CA LEU A 32 -30.19 -72.97 31.89
C LEU A 32 -28.71 -72.58 32.04
N ALA A 33 -27.87 -73.43 32.60
CA ALA A 33 -26.43 -73.16 32.74
C ALA A 33 -25.72 -72.98 31.39
N ILE A 34 -26.07 -73.78 30.37
CA ILE A 34 -25.54 -73.62 29.01
C ILE A 34 -26.01 -72.29 28.40
N GLU A 35 -27.28 -71.94 28.58
CA GLU A 35 -27.83 -70.69 28.07
C GLU A 35 -27.19 -69.47 28.75
N THR A 36 -27.04 -69.48 30.07
CA THR A 36 -26.32 -68.45 30.84
C THR A 36 -24.86 -68.35 30.41
N SER A 37 -24.20 -69.47 30.09
CA SER A 37 -22.83 -69.47 29.56
C SER A 37 -22.73 -68.81 28.18
N LYS A 38 -23.68 -69.05 27.28
CA LYS A 38 -23.73 -68.40 25.96
C LYS A 38 -24.01 -66.90 26.07
N GLN A 39 -24.93 -66.52 26.96
CA GLN A 39 -25.20 -65.10 27.24
C GLN A 39 -23.94 -64.39 27.76
N ARG A 40 -23.14 -65.05 28.59
CA ARG A 40 -21.85 -64.50 29.07
C ARG A 40 -20.84 -64.30 27.93
N GLU A 41 -20.75 -65.22 26.99
CA GLU A 41 -19.85 -65.12 25.83
C GLU A 41 -20.26 -63.95 24.92
N ILE A 42 -21.56 -63.81 24.62
CA ILE A 42 -22.10 -62.67 23.86
C ILE A 42 -21.76 -61.34 24.55
N LEU A 43 -21.92 -61.28 25.88
CA LEU A 43 -21.63 -60.06 26.65
C LEU A 43 -20.12 -59.74 26.67
N GLN A 44 -19.25 -60.75 26.65
CA GLN A 44 -17.80 -60.54 26.51
C GLN A 44 -17.42 -59.98 25.13
N ASP A 45 -18.05 -60.46 24.06
CA ASP A 45 -17.84 -59.94 22.71
C ASP A 45 -18.34 -58.51 22.57
N GLU A 46 -19.51 -58.19 23.15
CA GLU A 46 -20.02 -56.81 23.23
C GLU A 46 -19.07 -55.89 24.00
N GLN A 47 -18.49 -56.34 25.12
CA GLN A 47 -17.49 -55.58 25.86
C GLN A 47 -16.21 -55.33 25.06
N ARG A 48 -15.75 -56.31 24.27
CA ARG A 48 -14.59 -56.14 23.40
C ARG A 48 -14.87 -55.11 22.30
N SER A 49 -16.04 -55.18 21.66
CA SER A 49 -16.48 -54.22 20.65
C SER A 49 -16.61 -52.79 21.21
N LEU A 50 -17.16 -52.65 22.42
CA LEU A 50 -17.23 -51.36 23.14
C LEU A 50 -15.84 -50.78 23.40
N GLN A 51 -14.85 -51.59 23.80
CA GLN A 51 -13.47 -51.13 24.02
C GLN A 51 -12.79 -50.66 22.74
N GLU A 52 -13.02 -51.34 21.61
CA GLU A 52 -12.47 -50.93 20.31
C GLU A 52 -13.08 -49.61 19.83
N MET A 53 -14.39 -49.44 19.96
CA MET A 53 -15.05 -48.17 19.63
C MET A 53 -14.62 -47.03 20.55
N LYS A 54 -14.39 -47.29 21.84
CA LYS A 54 -13.88 -46.29 22.79
C LYS A 54 -12.50 -45.77 22.37
N LYS A 55 -11.60 -46.66 21.95
CA LYS A 55 -10.29 -46.26 21.39
C LYS A 55 -10.42 -45.42 20.13
N ALA A 56 -11.38 -45.74 19.24
CA ALA A 56 -11.63 -44.96 18.04
C ALA A 56 -12.14 -43.54 18.38
N VAL A 57 -13.00 -43.40 19.40
CA VAL A 57 -13.45 -42.11 19.92
C VAL A 57 -12.28 -41.31 20.50
N GLU A 58 -11.44 -41.92 21.34
CA GLU A 58 -10.25 -41.26 21.89
C GLU A 58 -9.30 -40.75 20.80
N LEU A 59 -9.08 -41.55 19.74
CA LEU A 59 -8.28 -41.13 18.59
C LEU A 59 -8.87 -39.89 17.91
N LYS A 60 -10.19 -39.88 17.67
CA LYS A 60 -10.90 -38.74 17.07
C LYS A 60 -10.84 -37.49 17.95
N GLU A 61 -10.87 -37.63 19.28
CA GLU A 61 -10.67 -36.50 20.18
C GLU A 61 -9.28 -35.89 20.07
N THR A 62 -8.24 -36.72 19.96
CA THR A 62 -6.87 -36.21 19.75
C THR A 62 -6.72 -35.49 18.40
N GLU A 63 -7.40 -35.96 17.36
CA GLU A 63 -7.42 -35.33 16.04
C GLU A 63 -8.11 -33.96 16.09
N ILE A 64 -9.27 -33.85 16.76
CA ILE A 64 -9.96 -32.58 16.97
C ILE A 64 -9.10 -31.60 17.77
N LEU A 65 -8.43 -32.05 18.84
CA LEU A 65 -7.53 -31.20 19.62
C LEU A 65 -6.38 -30.64 18.76
N SER A 66 -5.83 -31.46 17.86
CA SER A 66 -4.80 -31.02 16.91
C SER A 66 -5.34 -30.00 15.92
N GLN A 67 -6.53 -30.21 15.35
CA GLN A 67 -7.18 -29.26 14.45
C GLN A 67 -7.50 -27.94 15.17
N GLN A 68 -7.92 -28.00 16.43
CA GLN A 68 -8.22 -26.83 17.25
C GLN A 68 -6.96 -25.99 17.51
N GLN A 69 -5.81 -26.63 17.77
CA GLN A 69 -4.52 -25.95 17.87
C GLN A 69 -4.12 -25.28 16.55
N LEU A 70 -4.35 -25.93 15.41
CA LEU A 70 -4.10 -25.35 14.10
C LEU A 70 -4.93 -24.08 13.88
N VAL A 71 -6.25 -24.15 14.12
CA VAL A 71 -7.17 -23.00 13.99
C VAL A 71 -6.78 -21.86 14.96
N GLN A 72 -6.33 -22.18 16.18
CA GLN A 72 -5.82 -21.15 17.10
C GLN A 72 -4.56 -20.47 16.56
N SER A 73 -3.65 -21.23 15.95
CA SER A 73 -2.45 -20.67 15.32
C SER A 73 -2.77 -19.79 14.12
N GLU A 74 -3.78 -20.15 13.32
CA GLU A 74 -4.22 -19.35 12.17
C GLU A 74 -4.95 -18.07 12.61
N ARG A 75 -5.77 -18.14 13.68
CA ARG A 75 -6.32 -16.94 14.31
C ARG A 75 -5.24 -15.98 14.81
N ALA A 76 -4.19 -16.49 15.45
CA ALA A 76 -3.09 -15.67 15.91
C ALA A 76 -2.39 -14.95 14.75
N LYS A 77 -2.13 -15.66 13.65
CA LYS A 77 -1.59 -15.07 12.41
C LYS A 77 -2.55 -14.05 11.79
N MET A 78 -3.86 -14.27 11.83
CA MET A 78 -4.84 -13.28 11.35
C MET A 78 -4.87 -12.03 12.21
N GLU A 79 -4.80 -12.15 13.53
CA GLU A 79 -4.73 -10.96 14.41
C GLU A 79 -3.43 -10.17 14.17
N GLU A 80 -2.31 -10.85 13.91
CA GLU A 80 -1.07 -10.19 13.48
C GLU A 80 -1.23 -9.49 12.12
N MET A 81 -1.87 -10.15 11.14
CA MET A 81 -2.17 -9.55 9.83
C MET A 81 -3.12 -8.35 9.96
N LYS A 82 -4.11 -8.43 10.85
CA LYS A 82 -5.08 -7.36 11.11
C LYS A 82 -4.44 -6.17 11.80
N ALA A 83 -3.55 -6.41 12.77
CA ALA A 83 -2.73 -5.37 13.38
C ALA A 83 -1.82 -4.70 12.34
N ALA A 84 -1.19 -5.48 11.44
CA ALA A 84 -0.39 -4.94 10.35
C ALA A 84 -1.22 -4.10 9.37
N VAL A 85 -2.45 -4.52 9.05
CA VAL A 85 -3.38 -3.72 8.26
C VAL A 85 -3.76 -2.44 8.98
N GLU A 86 -4.07 -2.50 10.28
CA GLU A 86 -4.42 -1.33 11.07
C GLU A 86 -3.25 -0.32 11.10
N ASP A 87 -2.02 -0.79 11.34
CA ASP A 87 -0.80 0.02 11.24
C ASP A 87 -0.66 0.65 9.84
N GLN A 88 -0.82 -0.12 8.78
CA GLN A 88 -0.77 0.37 7.39
C GLN A 88 -1.89 1.38 7.09
N THR A 89 -3.07 1.21 7.70
CA THR A 89 -4.20 2.14 7.59
C THR A 89 -3.89 3.45 8.31
N THR A 90 -3.25 3.39 9.48
CA THR A 90 -2.78 4.59 10.18
C THR A 90 -1.70 5.31 9.39
N GLU A 91 -0.78 4.58 8.76
CA GLU A 91 0.26 5.15 7.92
C GLU A 91 -0.33 5.80 6.67
N THR A 92 -1.28 5.16 6.01
CA THR A 92 -2.05 5.73 4.90
C THR A 92 -2.79 7.01 5.34
N THR A 93 -3.29 7.04 6.58
CA THR A 93 -3.94 8.24 7.14
C THR A 93 -2.94 9.37 7.37
N LYS A 94 -1.72 9.07 7.84
CA LYS A 94 -0.64 10.06 7.96
C LYS A 94 -0.20 10.57 6.59
N GLN A 95 -0.01 9.67 5.62
CA GLN A 95 0.31 10.04 4.23
C GLN A 95 -0.78 10.94 3.64
N LYS A 96 -2.06 10.62 3.86
CA LYS A 96 -3.18 11.47 3.45
C LYS A 96 -3.12 12.85 4.10
N TYR A 97 -2.73 12.94 5.37
CA TYR A 97 -2.56 14.21 6.06
C TYR A 97 -1.40 15.03 5.47
N ILE A 98 -0.25 14.40 5.22
CA ILE A 98 0.91 15.03 4.58
C ILE A 98 0.53 15.52 3.18
N LEU A 99 -0.13 14.69 2.38
CA LEU A 99 -0.63 15.06 1.06
C LEU A 99 -1.65 16.19 1.10
N GLU A 100 -2.52 16.24 2.11
CA GLU A 100 -3.45 17.36 2.29
C GLU A 100 -2.68 18.65 2.64
N GLN A 101 -1.61 18.59 3.44
CA GLN A 101 -0.72 19.71 3.67
C GLN A 101 -0.02 20.15 2.37
N GLU A 102 0.49 19.22 1.58
CA GLU A 102 1.09 19.50 0.27
C GLU A 102 0.09 20.09 -0.71
N ARG A 103 -1.16 19.61 -0.73
CA ARG A 103 -2.25 20.22 -1.51
C ARG A 103 -2.52 21.66 -1.09
N VAL A 104 -2.52 21.93 0.21
CA VAL A 104 -2.66 23.30 0.74
C VAL A 104 -1.49 24.15 0.28
N GLN A 105 -0.25 23.65 0.36
CA GLN A 105 0.94 24.37 -0.13
C GLN A 105 0.90 24.61 -1.65
N VAL A 106 0.50 23.61 -2.44
CA VAL A 106 0.31 23.74 -3.90
C VAL A 106 -0.79 24.76 -4.20
N GLN A 107 -1.88 24.77 -3.43
CA GLN A 107 -2.95 25.76 -3.59
C GLN A 107 -2.50 27.17 -3.19
N GLU A 108 -1.67 27.30 -2.16
CA GLU A 108 -1.04 28.57 -1.78
C GLU A 108 -0.08 29.05 -2.88
N MET A 109 0.81 28.19 -3.38
CA MET A 109 1.69 28.49 -4.51
C MET A 109 0.88 28.87 -5.75
N LYS A 110 -0.21 28.18 -6.04
CA LYS A 110 -1.12 28.52 -7.13
C LYS A 110 -1.74 29.91 -6.93
N ASN A 111 -2.20 30.23 -5.72
CA ASN A 111 -2.77 31.55 -5.44
C ASN A 111 -1.70 32.66 -5.57
N THR A 112 -0.46 32.38 -5.17
CA THR A 112 0.68 33.30 -5.35
C THR A 112 0.99 33.47 -6.83
N LEU A 113 1.06 32.39 -7.61
CA LEU A 113 1.23 32.45 -9.07
C LEU A 113 0.09 33.19 -9.77
N GLU A 114 -1.18 32.97 -9.39
CA GLU A 114 -2.32 33.74 -9.92
C GLU A 114 -2.24 35.22 -9.54
N SER A 115 -1.65 35.56 -8.39
CA SER A 115 -1.40 36.95 -7.99
C SER A 115 -0.24 37.57 -8.77
N GLU A 116 0.84 36.83 -9.00
CA GLU A 116 1.97 37.24 -9.82
C GLU A 116 1.59 37.36 -11.30
N GLU A 117 0.70 36.50 -11.80
CA GLU A 117 0.12 36.58 -13.14
C GLU A 117 -0.76 37.83 -13.28
N LYS A 118 -1.52 38.19 -12.23
CA LYS A 118 -2.24 39.46 -12.20
C LYS A 118 -1.32 40.66 -12.16
N ASP A 119 -0.28 40.62 -11.34
CA ASP A 119 0.70 41.71 -11.24
C ASP A 119 1.49 41.84 -12.55
N SER A 120 1.88 40.73 -13.17
CA SER A 120 2.46 40.66 -14.51
C SER A 120 1.50 41.19 -15.57
N SER A 121 0.22 40.80 -15.55
CA SER A 121 -0.81 41.36 -16.43
C SER A 121 -0.97 42.88 -16.24
N THR A 122 -0.84 43.38 -15.02
CA THR A 122 -0.92 44.81 -14.72
C THR A 122 0.34 45.53 -15.21
N GLN A 123 1.51 44.90 -15.09
CA GLN A 123 2.77 45.37 -15.69
C GLN A 123 2.69 45.34 -17.21
N GLN A 124 2.09 44.31 -17.83
CA GLN A 124 1.84 44.19 -19.26
C GLN A 124 0.94 45.33 -19.74
N GLU A 125 -0.14 45.65 -19.04
CA GLU A 125 -1.00 46.79 -19.36
C GLU A 125 -0.26 48.13 -19.24
N SER A 126 0.57 48.29 -18.20
CA SER A 126 1.41 49.48 -18.03
C SER A 126 2.46 49.59 -19.13
N LEU A 127 3.09 48.48 -19.50
CA LEU A 127 4.07 48.40 -20.59
C LEU A 127 3.39 48.69 -21.93
N ASN A 128 2.21 48.13 -22.20
CA ASN A 128 1.41 48.41 -23.39
C ASN A 128 1.00 49.90 -23.46
N GLN A 129 0.68 50.54 -22.33
CA GLN A 129 0.44 51.98 -22.28
C GLN A 129 1.72 52.79 -22.55
N GLU A 130 2.88 52.33 -22.06
CA GLU A 130 4.17 52.98 -22.28
C GLU A 130 4.66 52.82 -23.73
N MET A 131 4.50 51.63 -24.31
CA MET A 131 4.68 51.30 -25.72
C MET A 131 3.81 52.21 -26.59
N LYS A 132 2.52 52.34 -26.25
CA LYS A 132 1.59 53.22 -26.96
C LYS A 132 2.05 54.69 -26.91
N LYS A 133 2.47 55.18 -25.74
CA LYS A 133 3.03 56.54 -25.61
C LYS A 133 4.33 56.73 -26.41
N MET A 134 5.21 55.73 -26.43
CA MET A 134 6.41 55.75 -27.25
C MET A 134 6.08 55.73 -28.75
N GLN A 135 5.04 55.00 -29.15
CA GLN A 135 4.59 54.95 -30.53
C GLN A 135 3.94 56.26 -30.97
N GLU A 136 3.11 56.88 -30.12
CA GLU A 136 2.60 58.25 -30.33
C GLU A 136 3.75 59.27 -30.40
N MET A 137 4.78 59.12 -29.58
CA MET A 137 5.98 59.97 -29.62
C MET A 137 6.80 59.75 -30.91
N LYS A 138 6.94 58.50 -31.36
CA LYS A 138 7.58 58.15 -32.63
C LYS A 138 6.84 58.76 -33.81
N GLU A 139 5.51 58.59 -33.87
CA GLU A 139 4.67 59.20 -34.91
C GLU A 139 4.80 60.74 -34.91
N SER A 140 4.82 61.36 -33.73
CA SER A 140 5.04 62.81 -33.62
C SER A 140 6.42 63.25 -34.12
N VAL A 141 7.48 62.49 -33.84
CA VAL A 141 8.83 62.76 -34.33
C VAL A 141 8.94 62.52 -35.84
N GLU A 142 8.32 61.47 -36.37
CA GLU A 142 8.26 61.20 -37.81
C GLU A 142 7.51 62.31 -38.56
N GLU A 143 6.40 62.82 -38.01
CA GLU A 143 5.67 63.95 -38.58
C GLU A 143 6.50 65.25 -38.56
N GLN A 144 7.27 65.50 -37.49
CA GLN A 144 8.22 66.61 -37.43
C GLN A 144 9.35 66.47 -38.46
N LEU A 145 9.91 65.27 -38.60
CA LEU A 145 10.93 64.94 -39.60
C LEU A 145 10.42 65.15 -41.03
N GLU A 146 9.17 64.76 -41.31
CA GLU A 146 8.55 64.94 -42.61
C GLU A 146 8.26 66.41 -42.92
N SER A 147 7.82 67.17 -41.91
CA SER A 147 7.69 68.64 -42.00
C SER A 147 9.02 69.33 -42.28
N GLU A 148 10.11 68.95 -41.61
CA GLU A 148 11.44 69.51 -41.87
C GLU A 148 11.98 69.11 -43.23
N ARG A 149 11.77 67.88 -43.69
CA ARG A 149 12.14 67.45 -45.05
C ARG A 149 11.42 68.27 -46.11
N ALA A 150 10.13 68.57 -45.92
CA ALA A 150 9.38 69.42 -46.84
C ALA A 150 9.97 70.84 -46.92
N LYS A 151 10.33 71.44 -45.77
CA LYS A 151 11.02 72.75 -45.73
C LYS A 151 12.41 72.68 -46.37
N MET A 152 13.14 71.59 -46.19
CA MET A 152 14.46 71.39 -46.80
C MET A 152 14.35 71.28 -48.33
N GLU A 153 13.36 70.56 -48.86
CA GLU A 153 13.12 70.51 -50.32
C GLU A 153 12.65 71.86 -50.88
N GLU A 154 11.84 72.63 -50.14
CA GLU A 154 11.45 73.98 -50.55
C GLU A 154 12.66 74.93 -50.62
N THR A 155 13.54 74.91 -49.61
CA THR A 155 14.77 75.71 -49.60
C THR A 155 15.75 75.27 -50.68
N LYS A 156 15.90 73.96 -50.91
CA LYS A 156 16.72 73.41 -51.99
C LYS A 156 16.21 73.83 -53.37
N ALA A 157 14.90 73.76 -53.61
CA ALA A 157 14.29 74.24 -54.84
C ALA A 157 14.50 75.76 -55.04
N ALA A 158 14.45 76.56 -53.96
CA ALA A 158 14.74 77.98 -54.01
C ALA A 158 16.22 78.27 -54.35
N VAL A 159 17.16 77.52 -53.77
CA VAL A 159 18.58 77.61 -54.09
C VAL A 159 18.85 77.22 -55.56
N GLU A 160 18.24 76.13 -56.04
CA GLU A 160 18.35 75.71 -57.44
C GLU A 160 17.80 76.76 -58.41
N ALA A 161 16.69 77.40 -58.06
CA ALA A 161 16.11 78.49 -58.84
C ALA A 161 17.03 79.73 -58.87
N GLN A 162 17.60 80.14 -57.73
CA GLN A 162 18.56 81.24 -57.65
C GLN A 162 19.85 80.93 -58.40
N ALA A 163 20.36 79.70 -58.32
CA ALA A 163 21.53 79.26 -59.08
C ALA A 163 21.26 79.27 -60.59
N ALA A 164 20.07 78.86 -61.03
CA ALA A 164 19.66 78.93 -62.43
C ALA A 164 19.52 80.38 -62.93
N GLU A 165 19.05 81.30 -62.07
CA GLU A 165 18.98 82.74 -62.39
C GLU A 165 20.37 83.37 -62.48
N ALA A 166 21.27 83.05 -61.54
CA ALA A 166 22.68 83.44 -61.61
C ALA A 166 23.35 82.93 -62.89
N ALA A 167 23.07 81.68 -63.29
CA ALA A 167 23.59 81.11 -64.54
C ALA A 167 23.08 81.86 -65.78
N LYS A 168 21.81 82.29 -65.81
CA LYS A 168 21.24 83.11 -66.90
C LYS A 168 21.90 84.49 -66.95
N GLN A 169 22.10 85.15 -65.81
CA GLN A 169 22.80 86.45 -65.76
C GLN A 169 24.26 86.33 -66.20
N HIS A 170 24.96 85.26 -65.77
CA HIS A 170 26.32 84.99 -66.24
C HIS A 170 26.38 84.79 -67.76
N GLN A 171 25.42 84.04 -68.33
CA GLN A 171 25.35 83.84 -69.78
C GLN A 171 25.06 85.16 -70.54
N LEU A 172 24.20 86.02 -69.99
CA LEU A 172 23.91 87.34 -70.57
C LEU A 172 25.16 88.24 -70.55
N LEU A 173 25.87 88.29 -69.42
CA LEU A 173 27.14 89.00 -69.29
C LEU A 173 28.20 88.49 -70.27
N GLU A 174 28.26 87.18 -70.50
CA GLU A 174 29.17 86.56 -71.47
C GLU A 174 28.83 87.01 -72.90
N GLN A 175 27.54 87.06 -73.25
CA GLN A 175 27.05 87.56 -74.54
C GLN A 175 27.33 89.05 -74.73
N GLU A 176 27.07 89.88 -73.73
CA GLU A 176 27.39 91.31 -73.77
C GLU A 176 28.90 91.53 -73.93
N ARG A 177 29.72 90.74 -73.23
CA ARG A 177 31.18 90.78 -73.36
C ARG A 177 31.66 90.37 -74.76
N GLN A 178 31.03 89.38 -75.38
CA GLN A 178 31.29 89.00 -76.78
C GLN A 178 30.88 90.10 -77.76
N GLN A 179 29.68 90.67 -77.61
CA GLN A 179 29.22 91.80 -78.43
C GLN A 179 30.15 93.01 -78.30
N LEU A 180 30.63 93.31 -77.09
CA LEU A 180 31.62 94.36 -76.86
C LEU A 180 32.95 94.06 -77.52
N GLN A 181 33.38 92.80 -77.53
CA GLN A 181 34.62 92.38 -78.19
C GLN A 181 34.51 92.46 -79.72
N GLU A 182 33.37 92.06 -80.29
CA GLU A 182 33.07 92.19 -81.72
C GLU A 182 32.98 93.67 -82.12
N PHE A 183 32.29 94.48 -81.32
CA PHE A 183 32.14 95.92 -81.54
C PHE A 183 33.47 96.66 -81.41
N ARG A 184 34.32 96.28 -80.45
CA ARG A 184 35.70 96.80 -80.31
C ARG A 184 36.56 96.45 -81.52
N SER A 185 36.43 95.24 -82.04
CA SER A 185 37.13 94.80 -83.27
C SER A 185 36.64 95.56 -84.51
N ALA A 186 35.34 95.89 -84.60
CA ALA A 186 34.78 96.70 -85.67
C ALA A 186 35.22 98.18 -85.61
N LEU A 187 35.31 98.75 -84.41
CA LEU A 187 35.79 100.13 -84.20
C LEU A 187 37.29 100.30 -84.49
N GLU A 188 38.12 99.30 -84.15
CA GLU A 188 39.54 99.27 -84.53
C GLU A 188 39.74 99.20 -86.05
N ALA A 189 38.78 98.63 -86.80
CA ALA A 189 38.78 98.59 -88.26
C ALA A 189 38.30 99.91 -88.94
N GLU A 190 37.52 100.76 -88.26
CA GLU A 190 36.89 101.97 -88.85
C GLU A 190 37.61 103.31 -88.59
N GLY A 191 38.66 103.37 -87.75
CA GLY A 191 39.51 104.57 -87.63
C GLY A 191 38.77 105.87 -87.25
N ARG A 192 37.82 105.81 -86.29
CA ARG A 192 37.07 106.97 -85.77
C ARG A 192 37.61 107.47 -84.42
N SER A 193 37.40 108.77 -84.15
CA SER A 193 38.03 109.56 -83.07
C SER A 193 37.67 109.10 -81.65
N GLY A 194 38.68 108.98 -80.78
CA GLY A 194 38.63 108.37 -79.44
C GLY A 194 37.80 109.06 -78.34
N ALA A 195 36.97 110.07 -78.63
CA ALA A 195 36.14 110.73 -77.61
C ALA A 195 34.80 110.02 -77.36
N GLN A 196 34.14 109.51 -78.42
CA GLN A 196 32.88 108.74 -78.28
C GLN A 196 33.11 107.31 -77.77
N LEU A 197 34.32 106.77 -77.96
CA LEU A 197 34.71 105.44 -77.50
C LEU A 197 34.78 105.36 -75.97
N GLU A 198 35.30 106.40 -75.32
CA GLU A 198 35.59 106.37 -73.88
C GLU A 198 34.36 106.65 -73.02
N GLU A 199 33.40 107.44 -73.52
CA GLU A 199 32.10 107.63 -72.86
C GLU A 199 31.28 106.34 -72.85
N MET A 200 31.30 105.59 -73.96
CA MET A 200 30.59 104.33 -74.09
C MET A 200 31.24 103.20 -73.27
N LYS A 201 32.58 103.17 -73.20
CA LYS A 201 33.34 102.25 -72.34
C LYS A 201 33.04 102.49 -70.85
N LYS A 202 32.90 103.75 -70.45
CA LYS A 202 32.53 104.10 -69.07
C LYS A 202 31.11 103.62 -68.71
N THR A 203 30.16 103.75 -69.64
CA THR A 203 28.79 103.25 -69.44
C THR A 203 28.75 101.73 -69.31
N VAL A 204 29.54 101.03 -70.12
CA VAL A 204 29.67 99.57 -70.10
C VAL A 204 30.36 99.08 -68.82
N GLU A 205 31.44 99.72 -68.38
CA GLU A 205 32.11 99.40 -67.11
C GLU A 205 31.17 99.61 -65.92
N GLN A 206 30.36 100.68 -65.93
CA GLN A 206 29.34 100.88 -64.90
C GLN A 206 28.24 99.81 -64.91
N GLN A 207 27.82 99.33 -66.09
CA GLN A 207 26.87 98.22 -66.19
C GLN A 207 27.47 96.91 -65.70
N LEU A 208 28.72 96.59 -66.09
CA LEU A 208 29.45 95.42 -65.62
C LEU A 208 29.67 95.42 -64.11
N GLU A 209 29.95 96.59 -63.52
CA GLU A 209 30.14 96.72 -62.09
C GLU A 209 28.81 96.63 -61.32
N SER A 210 27.73 97.16 -61.88
CA SER A 210 26.36 96.95 -61.36
C SER A 210 25.94 95.48 -61.42
N GLU A 211 26.25 94.76 -62.49
CA GLU A 211 25.92 93.34 -62.64
C GLU A 211 26.78 92.45 -61.72
N ARG A 212 28.07 92.78 -61.56
CA ARG A 212 28.95 92.10 -60.57
C ARG A 212 28.44 92.27 -59.14
N ALA A 213 27.93 93.45 -58.79
CA ALA A 213 27.35 93.69 -57.47
C ALA A 213 26.11 92.80 -57.23
N LYS A 214 25.23 92.65 -58.22
CA LYS A 214 24.08 91.74 -58.14
C LYS A 214 24.49 90.27 -58.03
N MET A 215 25.51 89.85 -58.80
CA MET A 215 26.05 88.49 -58.71
C MET A 215 26.62 88.17 -57.33
N GLU A 216 27.34 89.11 -56.70
CA GLU A 216 27.87 88.90 -55.35
C GLU A 216 26.75 88.88 -54.30
N GLU A 217 25.70 89.68 -54.47
CA GLU A 217 24.49 89.63 -53.62
C GLU A 217 23.78 88.28 -53.71
N ILE A 218 23.63 87.72 -54.92
CA ILE A 218 23.05 86.37 -55.13
C ILE A 218 23.95 85.29 -54.52
N LYS A 219 25.28 85.40 -54.68
CA LYS A 219 26.22 84.43 -54.11
C LYS A 219 26.17 84.40 -52.58
N VAL A 220 26.13 85.56 -51.93
CA VAL A 220 25.97 85.65 -50.47
C VAL A 220 24.64 85.05 -50.02
N ALA A 221 23.56 85.27 -50.77
CA ALA A 221 22.25 84.67 -50.48
C ALA A 221 22.27 83.13 -50.60
N VAL A 222 22.93 82.59 -51.63
CA VAL A 222 23.10 81.15 -51.84
C VAL A 222 23.97 80.51 -50.75
N GLU A 223 25.08 81.14 -50.36
CA GLU A 223 25.94 80.66 -49.27
C GLU A 223 25.20 80.66 -47.91
N ALA A 224 24.38 81.68 -47.64
CA ALA A 224 23.54 81.74 -46.45
C ALA A 224 22.49 80.62 -46.43
N GLN A 225 21.80 80.39 -47.57
CA GLN A 225 20.83 79.29 -47.68
C GLN A 225 21.49 77.91 -47.56
N ALA A 226 22.65 77.69 -48.17
CA ALA A 226 23.39 76.43 -48.06
C ALA A 226 23.82 76.13 -46.61
N SER A 227 24.22 77.17 -45.84
CA SER A 227 24.50 77.02 -44.41
C SER A 227 23.26 76.64 -43.60
N GLU A 228 22.09 77.17 -43.95
CA GLU A 228 20.81 76.84 -43.31
C GLU A 228 20.43 75.37 -43.59
N THR A 229 20.55 74.92 -44.84
CA THR A 229 20.27 73.54 -45.25
C THR A 229 21.20 72.54 -44.56
N SER A 230 22.49 72.90 -44.38
CA SER A 230 23.45 72.06 -43.65
C SER A 230 23.07 71.89 -42.18
N LYS A 231 22.58 72.94 -41.51
CA LYS A 231 22.10 72.87 -40.11
C LYS A 231 20.85 72.00 -40.01
N GLN A 232 19.92 72.13 -40.96
CA GLN A 232 18.72 71.29 -41.01
C GLN A 232 19.07 69.80 -41.23
N GLN A 233 20.06 69.49 -42.06
CA GLN A 233 20.53 68.10 -42.22
C GLN A 233 21.12 67.51 -40.93
N GLU A 234 21.85 68.30 -40.15
CA GLU A 234 22.42 67.86 -38.87
C GLU A 234 21.32 67.57 -37.83
N ILE A 235 20.30 68.43 -37.74
CA ILE A 235 19.12 68.22 -36.87
C ILE A 235 18.39 66.93 -37.28
N LEU A 236 18.17 66.73 -38.58
CA LEU A 236 17.55 65.53 -39.13
C LEU A 236 18.33 64.24 -38.80
N GLN A 237 19.66 64.28 -38.83
CA GLN A 237 20.49 63.14 -38.42
C GLN A 237 20.36 62.85 -36.92
N GLN A 238 20.37 63.87 -36.06
CA GLN A 238 20.23 63.69 -34.61
C GLN A 238 18.86 63.10 -34.23
N GLU A 239 17.78 63.58 -34.85
CA GLU A 239 16.42 63.05 -34.67
C GLU A 239 16.32 61.58 -35.14
N ARG A 240 16.96 61.23 -36.27
CA ARG A 240 16.96 59.85 -36.79
C ARG A 240 17.64 58.86 -35.84
N VAL A 241 18.73 59.27 -35.19
CA VAL A 241 19.42 58.47 -34.18
C VAL A 241 18.54 58.27 -32.93
N LYS A 242 17.80 59.28 -32.49
CA LYS A 242 16.85 59.13 -31.38
C LYS A 242 15.75 58.12 -31.70
N VAL A 243 15.18 58.16 -32.90
CA VAL A 243 14.14 57.19 -33.33
C VAL A 243 14.69 55.77 -33.33
N GLN A 244 15.90 55.54 -33.85
CA GLN A 244 16.55 54.22 -33.82
C GLN A 244 16.80 53.73 -32.39
N TYR A 245 17.25 54.61 -31.49
CA TYR A 245 17.44 54.26 -30.08
C TYR A 245 16.14 53.86 -29.39
N MET A 246 15.06 54.63 -29.57
CA MET A 246 13.75 54.30 -28.99
C MET A 246 13.23 52.96 -29.51
N GLN A 247 13.46 52.65 -30.79
CA GLN A 247 13.03 51.40 -31.40
C GLN A 247 13.77 50.19 -30.82
N GLY A 248 15.08 50.28 -30.61
CA GLY A 248 15.84 49.20 -29.95
C GLY A 248 15.45 48.99 -28.48
N VAL A 249 15.06 50.05 -27.75
CA VAL A 249 14.57 49.92 -26.37
C VAL A 249 13.20 49.24 -26.30
N LEU A 250 12.34 49.46 -27.30
CA LEU A 250 11.03 48.78 -27.41
C LEU A 250 11.22 47.28 -27.68
N GLU A 251 12.05 46.93 -28.66
CA GLU A 251 12.33 45.54 -29.03
C GLU A 251 12.92 44.73 -27.85
N ALA A 252 13.85 45.32 -27.10
CA ALA A 252 14.42 44.69 -25.90
C ALA A 252 13.37 44.44 -24.80
N LYS A 253 12.45 45.39 -24.58
CA LYS A 253 11.37 45.24 -23.58
C LYS A 253 10.34 44.18 -24.00
N GLU A 254 10.02 44.04 -25.28
CA GLU A 254 9.13 42.98 -25.79
C GLU A 254 9.76 41.59 -25.59
N GLN A 255 11.06 41.46 -25.85
CA GLN A 255 11.79 40.21 -25.70
C GLN A 255 11.89 39.75 -24.24
N ASP A 256 12.20 40.65 -23.31
CA ASP A 256 12.23 40.34 -21.87
C ASP A 256 10.87 39.87 -21.37
N ASN A 257 9.79 40.53 -21.82
CA ASN A 257 8.44 40.18 -21.40
C ASN A 257 7.98 38.81 -21.95
N SER A 258 8.31 38.51 -23.21
CA SER A 258 8.07 37.19 -23.79
C SER A 258 8.79 36.08 -23.01
N SER A 259 10.03 36.34 -22.59
CA SER A 259 10.83 35.37 -21.82
C SER A 259 10.25 35.11 -20.43
N GLN A 260 9.75 36.17 -19.75
CA GLN A 260 9.08 36.03 -18.46
C GLN A 260 7.77 35.25 -18.56
N GLN A 261 6.97 35.49 -19.59
CA GLN A 261 5.71 34.76 -19.81
C GLN A 261 5.96 33.27 -20.07
N GLU A 262 7.00 32.93 -20.81
CA GLU A 262 7.38 31.54 -21.07
C GLU A 262 7.82 30.81 -19.79
N LEU A 263 8.60 31.47 -18.93
CA LEU A 263 9.00 30.92 -17.63
C LEU A 263 7.80 30.66 -16.71
N ILE A 264 6.84 31.59 -16.66
CA ILE A 264 5.59 31.43 -15.88
C ILE A 264 4.80 30.22 -16.39
N ASN A 265 4.67 30.05 -17.70
CA ASN A 265 3.95 28.91 -18.29
C ASN A 265 4.62 27.56 -17.99
N GLN A 266 5.96 27.50 -18.02
CA GLN A 266 6.71 26.30 -17.63
C GLN A 266 6.47 25.92 -16.17
N GLU A 267 6.44 26.91 -15.27
CA GLU A 267 6.23 26.66 -13.84
C GLU A 267 4.79 26.23 -13.52
N ILE A 268 3.79 26.78 -14.25
CA ILE A 268 2.41 26.31 -14.18
C ILE A 268 2.31 24.83 -14.61
N GLN A 269 3.01 24.45 -15.69
CA GLN A 269 3.00 23.07 -16.18
C GLN A 269 3.63 22.11 -15.16
N LYS A 270 4.79 22.45 -14.59
CA LYS A 270 5.42 21.65 -13.52
C LYS A 270 4.49 21.42 -12.33
N VAL A 271 3.75 22.45 -11.92
CA VAL A 271 2.78 22.33 -10.81
C VAL A 271 1.60 21.40 -11.18
N GLN A 272 1.15 21.41 -12.44
CA GLN A 272 0.12 20.47 -12.90
C GLN A 272 0.64 19.02 -12.92
N ASP A 273 1.85 18.79 -13.43
CA ASP A 273 2.45 17.45 -13.49
C ASP A 273 2.66 16.86 -12.09
N MET A 274 3.14 17.66 -11.13
CA MET A 274 3.27 17.25 -9.73
C MET A 274 1.92 16.85 -9.11
N LYS A 275 0.86 17.61 -9.42
CA LYS A 275 -0.49 17.32 -8.92
C LYS A 275 -1.02 15.98 -9.46
N GLU A 276 -0.79 15.68 -10.73
CA GLU A 276 -1.22 14.42 -11.35
C GLU A 276 -0.45 13.22 -10.80
N ALA A 277 0.87 13.35 -10.61
CA ALA A 277 1.70 12.30 -10.01
C ALA A 277 1.25 11.93 -8.59
N VAL A 278 0.94 12.94 -7.76
CA VAL A 278 0.43 12.76 -6.39
C VAL A 278 -0.93 12.05 -6.39
N GLU A 279 -1.84 12.42 -7.28
CA GLU A 279 -3.18 11.81 -7.35
C GLU A 279 -3.09 10.33 -7.80
N LEU A 280 -2.20 10.01 -8.74
CA LEU A 280 -1.95 8.64 -9.19
C LEU A 280 -1.38 7.76 -8.06
N GLN A 281 -0.43 8.28 -7.28
CA GLN A 281 0.11 7.58 -6.12
C GLN A 281 -0.97 7.24 -5.10
N PHE A 282 -1.92 8.17 -4.86
CA PHE A 282 -3.04 7.94 -3.94
C PHE A 282 -3.99 6.83 -4.40
N GLN A 283 -4.29 6.77 -5.71
CA GLN A 283 -5.13 5.70 -6.26
C GLN A 283 -4.47 4.32 -6.12
N ASN A 284 -3.16 4.24 -6.32
CA ASN A 284 -2.40 2.99 -6.18
C ASN A 284 -2.32 2.49 -4.73
N GLU A 285 -2.12 3.38 -3.75
CA GLU A 285 -2.11 2.96 -2.34
C GLU A 285 -3.51 2.57 -1.83
N ARG A 286 -4.55 3.27 -2.32
CA ARG A 286 -5.94 2.92 -1.99
C ARG A 286 -6.32 1.53 -2.50
N THR A 287 -5.97 1.21 -3.74
CA THR A 287 -6.25 -0.11 -4.34
C THR A 287 -5.53 -1.24 -3.59
N LYS A 288 -4.24 -1.07 -3.26
CA LYS A 288 -3.51 -2.02 -2.41
C LYS A 288 -4.17 -2.25 -1.05
N THR A 289 -4.64 -1.18 -0.40
CA THR A 289 -5.31 -1.28 0.90
C THR A 289 -6.64 -2.03 0.80
N GLU A 290 -7.41 -1.80 -0.27
CA GLU A 290 -8.66 -2.50 -0.54
C GLU A 290 -8.43 -3.99 -0.85
N GLU A 291 -7.37 -4.35 -1.59
CA GLU A 291 -6.97 -5.73 -1.86
C GLU A 291 -6.56 -6.49 -0.59
N ILE A 292 -5.71 -5.88 0.26
CA ILE A 292 -5.28 -6.50 1.52
C ILE A 292 -6.47 -6.72 2.44
N LYS A 293 -7.39 -5.74 2.53
CA LYS A 293 -8.61 -5.87 3.32
C LYS A 293 -9.50 -7.02 2.84
N ALA A 294 -9.70 -7.14 1.53
CA ALA A 294 -10.47 -8.23 0.94
C ALA A 294 -9.86 -9.61 1.25
N ALA A 295 -8.52 -9.73 1.22
CA ALA A 295 -7.82 -10.96 1.56
C ALA A 295 -7.96 -11.34 3.05
N VAL A 296 -7.93 -10.35 3.96
CA VAL A 296 -8.17 -10.57 5.40
C VAL A 296 -9.61 -11.05 5.63
N ASP A 297 -10.60 -10.39 5.02
CA ASP A 297 -12.01 -10.73 5.19
C ASP A 297 -12.32 -12.14 4.65
N ALA A 298 -11.74 -12.52 3.50
CA ALA A 298 -11.88 -13.86 2.95
C ALA A 298 -11.31 -14.94 3.88
N LYS A 299 -10.13 -14.70 4.46
CA LYS A 299 -9.47 -15.65 5.37
C LYS A 299 -10.19 -15.76 6.72
N ALA A 300 -10.81 -14.67 7.18
CA ALA A 300 -11.66 -14.67 8.37
C ALA A 300 -12.92 -15.53 8.17
N ALA A 301 -13.54 -15.46 6.98
CA ALA A 301 -14.67 -16.30 6.63
C ALA A 301 -14.31 -17.79 6.57
N GLU A 302 -13.15 -18.13 6.00
CA GLU A 302 -12.64 -19.51 5.96
C GLU A 302 -12.38 -20.08 7.36
N THR A 303 -11.71 -19.30 8.22
CA THR A 303 -11.44 -19.71 9.61
C THR A 303 -12.73 -19.93 10.40
N THR A 304 -13.77 -19.13 10.16
CA THR A 304 -15.08 -19.29 10.80
C THR A 304 -15.75 -20.59 10.37
N LYS A 305 -15.73 -20.92 9.07
CA LYS A 305 -16.25 -22.21 8.57
C LYS A 305 -15.52 -23.41 9.18
N GLN A 306 -14.19 -23.35 9.31
CA GLN A 306 -13.42 -24.42 9.95
C GLN A 306 -13.81 -24.61 11.42
N GLN A 307 -14.09 -23.52 12.14
CA GLN A 307 -14.57 -23.61 13.53
C GLN A 307 -15.95 -24.25 13.64
N GLU A 308 -16.87 -23.94 12.73
CA GLU A 308 -18.20 -24.57 12.70
C GLU A 308 -18.10 -26.08 12.46
N VAL A 309 -17.22 -26.52 11.55
CA VAL A 309 -16.97 -27.95 11.30
C VAL A 309 -16.42 -28.64 12.56
N ILE A 310 -15.42 -28.05 13.21
CA ILE A 310 -14.83 -28.59 14.45
C ILE A 310 -15.90 -28.71 15.55
N GLU A 311 -16.75 -27.70 15.72
CA GLU A 311 -17.79 -27.74 16.75
C GLU A 311 -18.87 -28.79 16.44
N GLN A 312 -19.24 -28.96 15.17
CA GLN A 312 -20.15 -30.04 14.76
C GLN A 312 -19.57 -31.43 15.03
N GLU A 313 -18.28 -31.66 14.74
CA GLU A 313 -17.63 -32.93 15.07
C GLU A 313 -17.55 -33.18 16.58
N ARG A 314 -17.30 -32.13 17.36
CA ARG A 314 -17.27 -32.21 18.83
C ARG A 314 -18.63 -32.60 19.41
N ILE A 315 -19.71 -32.03 18.89
CA ILE A 315 -21.09 -32.39 19.27
C ILE A 315 -21.33 -33.88 18.98
N LYS A 316 -20.97 -34.36 17.78
CA LYS A 316 -21.11 -35.79 17.40
C LYS A 316 -20.33 -36.71 18.33
N ILE A 317 -19.09 -36.34 18.70
CA ILE A 317 -18.30 -37.11 19.67
C ILE A 317 -18.97 -37.13 21.04
N GLN A 318 -19.51 -36.00 21.49
CA GLN A 318 -20.20 -35.91 22.78
C GLN A 318 -21.46 -36.80 22.82
N GLU A 319 -22.28 -36.77 21.77
CA GLU A 319 -23.44 -37.66 21.62
C GLU A 319 -23.01 -39.13 21.63
N THR A 320 -21.92 -39.45 20.94
CA THR A 320 -21.36 -40.81 20.88
C THR A 320 -20.84 -41.26 22.26
N LYS A 321 -20.21 -40.37 23.04
CA LYS A 321 -19.81 -40.66 24.43
C LYS A 321 -20.99 -40.95 25.34
N GLN A 322 -22.04 -40.14 25.26
CA GLN A 322 -23.27 -40.36 26.04
C GLN A 322 -23.92 -41.70 25.69
N PHE A 323 -23.91 -42.08 24.40
CA PHE A 323 -24.36 -43.39 23.96
C PHE A 323 -23.52 -44.52 24.57
N PHE A 324 -22.19 -44.38 24.60
CA PHE A 324 -21.30 -45.37 25.21
C PHE A 324 -21.48 -45.49 26.72
N GLU A 325 -21.61 -44.38 27.44
CA GLU A 325 -21.89 -44.38 28.89
C GLU A 325 -23.21 -45.10 29.20
N ALA A 326 -24.25 -44.87 28.39
CA ALA A 326 -25.53 -45.57 28.53
C ALA A 326 -25.38 -47.08 28.26
N LYS A 327 -24.59 -47.48 27.26
CA LYS A 327 -24.32 -48.89 26.94
C LYS A 327 -23.44 -49.59 27.98
N GLU A 328 -22.46 -48.91 28.56
CA GLU A 328 -21.67 -49.43 29.69
C GLU A 328 -22.57 -49.69 30.91
N LEU A 329 -23.52 -48.78 31.19
CA LEU A 329 -24.48 -48.98 32.29
C LEU A 329 -25.44 -50.16 32.02
N GLU A 330 -25.91 -50.30 30.77
CA GLU A 330 -26.78 -51.41 30.36
C GLU A 330 -26.06 -52.77 30.46
N THR A 331 -24.84 -52.86 29.94
CA THR A 331 -24.02 -54.09 30.00
C THR A 331 -23.65 -54.44 31.44
N ALA A 332 -23.33 -53.46 32.29
CA ALA A 332 -23.12 -53.69 33.72
C ALA A 332 -24.37 -54.26 34.41
N SER A 333 -25.55 -53.71 34.11
CA SER A 333 -26.83 -54.23 34.63
C SER A 333 -27.16 -55.64 34.11
N GLN A 334 -26.80 -55.96 32.87
CA GLN A 334 -26.94 -57.32 32.33
C GLN A 334 -25.96 -58.29 32.98
N GLN A 335 -24.70 -57.90 33.23
CA GLN A 335 -23.73 -58.72 33.96
C GLN A 335 -24.19 -59.04 35.37
N GLU A 336 -24.77 -58.06 36.08
CA GLU A 336 -25.33 -58.28 37.41
C GLU A 336 -26.48 -59.30 37.37
N ARG A 337 -27.40 -59.19 36.40
CA ARG A 337 -28.49 -60.15 36.21
C ARG A 337 -27.98 -61.56 35.92
N ILE A 338 -27.05 -61.71 34.98
CA ILE A 338 -26.42 -63.01 34.67
C ILE A 338 -25.70 -63.56 35.92
N GLY A 339 -25.04 -62.71 36.70
CA GLY A 339 -24.41 -63.10 37.96
C GLY A 339 -25.41 -63.65 38.98
N GLN A 340 -26.56 -62.99 39.15
CA GLN A 340 -27.66 -63.43 40.02
C GLN A 340 -28.30 -64.74 39.53
N GLU A 341 -28.54 -64.88 38.23
CA GLU A 341 -29.05 -66.11 37.62
C GLU A 341 -28.09 -67.28 37.81
N MET A 342 -26.79 -67.05 37.62
CA MET A 342 -25.76 -68.06 37.78
C MET A 342 -25.61 -68.48 39.25
N GLN A 343 -25.73 -67.54 40.20
CA GLN A 343 -25.79 -67.86 41.63
C GLN A 343 -27.03 -68.69 41.95
N MET A 344 -28.19 -68.35 41.40
CA MET A 344 -29.43 -69.11 41.59
C MET A 344 -29.33 -70.53 41.01
N VAL A 345 -28.70 -70.68 39.84
CA VAL A 345 -28.40 -71.98 39.22
C VAL A 345 -27.46 -72.80 40.09
N GLU A 346 -26.41 -72.21 40.66
CA GLU A 346 -25.49 -72.92 41.56
C GLU A 346 -26.17 -73.30 42.88
N GLU A 347 -27.01 -72.43 43.46
CA GLU A 347 -27.81 -72.74 44.65
C GLU A 347 -28.83 -73.87 44.37
N MET A 348 -29.46 -73.88 43.19
CA MET A 348 -30.34 -74.99 42.77
C MET A 348 -29.56 -76.29 42.61
N LYS A 349 -28.36 -76.22 42.05
CA LYS A 349 -27.45 -77.35 41.87
C LYS A 349 -26.96 -77.91 43.20
N GLU A 350 -26.52 -77.06 44.15
CA GLU A 350 -26.11 -77.48 45.49
C GLU A 350 -27.27 -78.14 46.27
N ARG A 351 -28.49 -77.60 46.16
CA ARG A 351 -29.69 -78.23 46.74
C ARG A 351 -29.93 -79.61 46.16
N LEU A 352 -29.86 -79.75 44.84
CA LEU A 352 -30.04 -81.03 44.16
C LEU A 352 -28.89 -82.02 44.42
N GLU A 353 -27.64 -81.55 44.57
CA GLU A 353 -26.51 -82.39 44.96
C GLU A 353 -26.64 -82.89 46.40
N SER A 354 -27.20 -82.07 47.30
CA SER A 354 -27.54 -82.48 48.67
C SER A 354 -28.70 -83.49 48.71
N GLU A 355 -29.67 -83.37 47.79
CA GLU A 355 -30.77 -84.33 47.61
C GLU A 355 -30.30 -85.64 46.94
N ALA A 356 -29.39 -85.55 45.96
CA ALA A 356 -28.79 -86.69 45.26
C ALA A 356 -27.84 -87.50 46.15
N SER A 357 -27.16 -86.87 47.12
CA SER A 357 -26.34 -87.53 48.15
C SER A 357 -27.16 -88.50 49.04
N ASN A 358 -28.46 -88.24 49.23
CA ASN A 358 -29.35 -89.15 49.96
C ASN A 358 -29.88 -90.32 49.12
N ASN A 359 -29.81 -90.26 47.80
CA ASN A 359 -30.46 -91.20 46.90
C ASN A 359 -29.50 -92.04 46.04
N ALA A 360 -28.20 -91.99 46.33
CA ALA A 360 -27.17 -92.81 45.67
C ALA A 360 -27.18 -94.29 46.10
N LYS A 361 -28.31 -94.99 45.92
CA LYS A 361 -28.39 -96.45 46.15
C LYS A 361 -29.18 -97.28 45.14
N GLN A 362 -29.64 -96.74 44.01
CA GLN A 362 -30.24 -97.55 42.96
C GLN A 362 -30.25 -96.81 41.63
N LYS A 363 -29.35 -97.21 40.72
CA LYS A 363 -29.19 -96.63 39.38
C LYS A 363 -28.77 -97.73 38.42
N GLU A 364 -29.67 -98.16 37.52
CA GLU A 364 -29.34 -98.56 36.15
C GLU A 364 -30.62 -98.80 35.32
N GLU A 365 -30.54 -98.50 34.02
CA GLU A 365 -31.48 -98.76 32.91
C GLU A 365 -32.46 -97.67 32.41
N ILE A 366 -32.07 -97.08 31.25
CA ILE A 366 -32.86 -96.78 30.03
C ILE A 366 -33.77 -95.52 30.11
N GLU A 367 -33.53 -94.35 29.50
CA GLU A 367 -33.19 -93.93 28.11
C GLU A 367 -34.28 -94.20 27.04
N ASN A 368 -35.17 -93.22 26.80
CA ASN A 368 -35.60 -92.76 25.46
C ASN A 368 -36.59 -91.56 25.50
N GLU A 369 -36.56 -90.76 24.42
CA GLU A 369 -37.51 -89.72 23.97
C GLU A 369 -37.33 -88.24 24.43
N LYS A 370 -36.43 -87.54 23.71
CA LYS A 370 -36.60 -86.12 23.30
C LYS A 370 -37.10 -86.12 21.85
N ALA A 371 -38.22 -85.47 21.54
CA ALA A 371 -38.45 -84.74 20.27
C ALA A 371 -39.87 -84.16 20.19
N ALA A 372 -40.04 -82.84 20.41
CA ALA A 372 -41.01 -81.98 19.71
C ALA A 372 -41.02 -80.56 20.29
N ASN A 373 -40.22 -79.64 19.73
CA ASN A 373 -40.57 -78.23 19.49
C ASN A 373 -39.40 -77.46 18.84
N LYS A 374 -38.98 -77.95 17.66
CA LYS A 374 -37.95 -77.33 16.81
C LYS A 374 -38.58 -76.64 15.59
N GLU A 375 -39.74 -76.01 15.76
CA GLU A 375 -40.47 -75.39 14.64
C GLU A 375 -40.90 -73.93 14.87
N ALA A 376 -40.73 -73.39 16.09
CA ALA A 376 -41.04 -71.97 16.37
C ALA A 376 -39.85 -71.01 16.11
N LEU A 377 -38.62 -71.53 15.95
CA LEU A 377 -37.39 -70.72 15.89
C LEU A 377 -36.92 -70.38 14.45
N GLU A 378 -37.49 -71.00 13.42
CA GLU A 378 -37.07 -70.78 12.02
C GLU A 378 -37.82 -69.63 11.33
N LEU A 379 -39.01 -69.25 11.81
CA LEU A 379 -39.79 -68.16 11.22
C LEU A 379 -39.23 -66.77 11.56
N GLU A 380 -38.68 -66.61 12.77
CA GLU A 380 -38.10 -65.34 13.26
C GLU A 380 -36.71 -65.07 12.65
N ARG A 381 -35.97 -66.14 12.32
CA ARG A 381 -34.66 -66.05 11.67
C ARG A 381 -34.74 -65.55 10.22
N THR A 382 -35.86 -65.83 9.55
CA THR A 382 -36.07 -65.48 8.14
C THR A 382 -36.46 -64.01 7.96
N GLN A 383 -37.25 -63.43 8.88
CA GLN A 383 -37.63 -62.01 8.84
C GLN A 383 -36.49 -61.06 9.20
N MET A 384 -35.55 -61.48 10.06
CA MET A 384 -34.34 -60.71 10.37
C MET A 384 -33.34 -60.67 9.20
N GLN A 385 -33.29 -61.71 8.37
CA GLN A 385 -32.40 -61.74 7.20
C GLN A 385 -32.86 -60.82 6.07
N GLU A 386 -34.17 -60.69 5.83
CA GLU A 386 -34.70 -59.78 4.80
C GLU A 386 -34.51 -58.31 5.16
N MET A 387 -34.65 -57.95 6.45
CA MET A 387 -34.41 -56.57 6.90
C MET A 387 -32.92 -56.17 6.84
N LYS A 388 -32.01 -57.13 7.02
CA LYS A 388 -30.55 -56.93 6.90
C LYS A 388 -30.14 -56.61 5.46
N VAL A 389 -30.68 -57.33 4.47
CA VAL A 389 -30.37 -57.13 3.04
C VAL A 389 -30.83 -55.76 2.54
N VAL A 390 -31.97 -55.25 3.02
CA VAL A 390 -32.48 -53.93 2.63
C VAL A 390 -31.63 -52.79 3.21
N MET A 391 -31.09 -52.95 4.41
CA MET A 391 -30.17 -51.96 5.00
C MET A 391 -28.81 -51.97 4.31
N GLU A 392 -28.25 -53.15 4.02
CA GLU A 392 -26.97 -53.28 3.30
C GLU A 392 -27.04 -52.67 1.89
N SER A 393 -28.16 -52.81 1.18
CA SER A 393 -28.33 -52.21 -0.15
C SER A 393 -28.36 -50.68 -0.14
N LYS A 394 -28.94 -50.04 0.88
CA LYS A 394 -28.96 -48.57 0.99
C LYS A 394 -27.61 -47.98 1.37
N VAL A 395 -26.83 -48.70 2.19
CA VAL A 395 -25.47 -48.29 2.56
C VAL A 395 -24.53 -48.35 1.35
N MET A 396 -24.67 -49.36 0.49
CA MET A 396 -23.91 -49.46 -0.77
C MET A 396 -24.22 -48.30 -1.74
N GLU A 397 -25.49 -47.91 -1.90
CA GLU A 397 -25.87 -46.79 -2.77
C GLU A 397 -25.30 -45.45 -2.29
N THR A 398 -25.21 -45.25 -0.96
CA THR A 398 -24.57 -44.04 -0.39
C THR A 398 -23.06 -44.04 -0.55
N LEU A 399 -22.40 -45.20 -0.48
CA LEU A 399 -20.96 -45.35 -0.70
C LEU A 399 -20.58 -45.07 -2.16
N GLU A 400 -21.34 -45.60 -3.13
CA GLU A 400 -21.10 -45.33 -4.56
C GLU A 400 -21.21 -43.84 -4.90
N LYS A 401 -22.18 -43.13 -4.31
CA LYS A 401 -22.31 -41.66 -4.48
C LYS A 401 -21.16 -40.89 -3.85
N GLN A 402 -20.60 -41.39 -2.76
CA GLN A 402 -19.45 -40.77 -2.09
C GLN A 402 -18.16 -40.98 -2.90
N GLU A 403 -17.94 -42.17 -3.46
CA GLU A 403 -16.81 -42.46 -4.34
C GLU A 403 -16.83 -41.61 -5.63
N GLU A 404 -18.02 -41.36 -6.20
CA GLU A 404 -18.16 -40.52 -7.41
C GLU A 404 -17.79 -39.05 -7.12
N LEU A 405 -18.21 -38.50 -5.99
CA LEU A 405 -17.81 -37.15 -5.55
C LEU A 405 -16.30 -37.05 -5.32
N GLU A 406 -15.69 -38.11 -4.79
CA GLU A 406 -14.25 -38.14 -4.54
C GLU A 406 -13.44 -38.23 -5.84
N ARG A 407 -13.93 -38.95 -6.86
CA ARG A 407 -13.35 -38.94 -8.22
C ARG A 407 -13.39 -37.54 -8.84
N GLN A 408 -14.53 -36.85 -8.78
CA GLN A 408 -14.65 -35.48 -9.32
C GLN A 408 -13.71 -34.50 -8.62
N ARG A 409 -13.51 -34.65 -7.31
CA ARG A 409 -12.55 -33.84 -6.54
C ARG A 409 -11.10 -34.08 -6.99
N ILE A 410 -10.72 -35.33 -7.23
CA ILE A 410 -9.37 -35.70 -7.69
C ILE A 410 -9.09 -35.11 -9.08
N GLU A 411 -10.06 -35.19 -9.99
CA GLU A 411 -9.94 -34.65 -11.36
C GLU A 411 -9.73 -33.12 -11.36
N MET A 412 -10.45 -32.40 -10.49
CA MET A 412 -10.30 -30.96 -10.34
C MET A 412 -8.92 -30.56 -9.78
N GLU A 413 -8.36 -31.33 -8.84
CA GLU A 413 -7.01 -31.10 -8.33
C GLU A 413 -5.92 -31.46 -9.35
N GLN A 414 -6.14 -32.47 -10.20
CA GLN A 414 -5.22 -32.76 -11.31
C GLN A 414 -5.16 -31.59 -12.31
N MET A 415 -6.30 -30.99 -12.66
CA MET A 415 -6.34 -29.79 -13.51
C MET A 415 -5.57 -28.60 -12.90
N LYS A 416 -5.70 -28.37 -11.58
CA LYS A 416 -4.94 -27.30 -10.89
C LYS A 416 -3.43 -27.54 -10.94
N VAL A 417 -2.99 -28.79 -10.81
CA VAL A 417 -1.56 -29.13 -10.90
C VAL A 417 -1.04 -28.93 -12.31
N GLU A 418 -1.81 -29.31 -13.33
CA GLU A 418 -1.43 -29.09 -14.73
C GLU A 418 -1.30 -27.59 -15.06
N LEU A 419 -2.23 -26.76 -14.58
CA LEU A 419 -2.15 -25.30 -14.70
C LEU A 419 -0.89 -24.73 -14.04
N LYS A 420 -0.53 -25.19 -12.85
CA LYS A 420 0.71 -24.77 -12.16
C LYS A 420 1.98 -25.19 -12.90
N MET A 421 1.97 -26.34 -13.58
CA MET A 421 3.11 -26.76 -14.39
C MET A 421 3.26 -25.91 -15.64
N LYS A 422 2.17 -25.61 -16.36
CA LYS A 422 2.20 -24.71 -17.54
C LYS A 422 2.68 -23.30 -17.17
N LEU A 423 2.25 -22.79 -16.02
CA LEU A 423 2.73 -21.49 -15.50
C LEU A 423 4.23 -21.49 -15.14
N LYS A 424 4.78 -22.65 -14.81
CA LYS A 424 6.21 -22.82 -14.49
C LYS A 424 7.05 -23.00 -15.76
N GLU A 425 6.49 -23.61 -16.81
CA GLU A 425 7.13 -23.72 -18.12
C GLU A 425 7.28 -22.34 -18.78
N THR A 426 6.28 -21.46 -18.68
CA THR A 426 6.38 -20.08 -19.19
C THR A 426 7.43 -19.25 -18.42
N SER A 427 7.63 -19.52 -17.13
CA SER A 427 8.73 -18.93 -16.35
C SER A 427 10.12 -19.43 -16.80
N GLY A 428 10.25 -20.69 -17.21
CA GLY A 428 11.52 -21.23 -17.73
C GLY A 428 11.89 -20.68 -19.11
N GLN A 429 10.91 -20.28 -19.91
CA GLN A 429 11.14 -19.66 -21.22
C GLN A 429 11.77 -18.26 -21.13
N GLN A 430 11.53 -17.52 -20.04
CA GLN A 430 12.24 -16.25 -19.79
C GLN A 430 13.76 -16.44 -19.60
N GLU A 431 14.17 -17.57 -19.04
CA GLU A 431 15.59 -17.90 -18.84
C GLU A 431 16.28 -18.25 -20.17
N ILE A 432 15.55 -18.84 -21.12
CA ILE A 432 16.02 -19.11 -22.49
C ILE A 432 16.19 -17.80 -23.26
N ILE A 433 15.25 -16.86 -23.13
CA ILE A 433 15.34 -15.52 -23.75
C ILE A 433 16.58 -14.76 -23.26
N GLU A 434 16.93 -14.90 -21.98
CA GLU A 434 18.12 -14.27 -21.41
C GLU A 434 19.43 -14.92 -21.91
N GLN A 435 19.43 -16.25 -22.10
CA GLN A 435 20.56 -16.95 -22.70
C GLN A 435 20.77 -16.57 -24.18
N GLU A 436 19.68 -16.43 -24.95
CA GLU A 436 19.75 -15.96 -26.33
C GLU A 436 20.26 -14.51 -26.43
N ARG A 437 19.93 -13.63 -25.46
CA ARG A 437 20.48 -12.26 -25.40
C ARG A 437 22.00 -12.25 -25.26
N VAL A 438 22.54 -13.16 -24.45
CA VAL A 438 23.98 -13.32 -24.26
C VAL A 438 24.64 -13.84 -25.55
N GLU A 439 24.02 -14.78 -26.25
CA GLU A 439 24.55 -15.34 -27.49
C GLU A 439 24.50 -14.34 -28.66
N ILE A 440 23.42 -13.55 -28.77
CA ILE A 440 23.28 -12.44 -29.72
C ILE A 440 24.37 -11.38 -29.49
N LYS A 441 24.69 -11.07 -28.23
CA LYS A 441 25.77 -10.14 -27.88
C LYS A 441 27.14 -10.65 -28.35
N ARG A 442 27.38 -11.95 -28.24
CA ARG A 442 28.61 -12.62 -28.71
C ARG A 442 28.72 -12.66 -30.24
N MET A 443 27.63 -12.96 -30.93
CA MET A 443 27.60 -12.95 -32.41
C MET A 443 27.81 -11.54 -33.00
N LYS A 444 27.43 -10.49 -32.26
CA LYS A 444 27.69 -9.09 -32.64
C LYS A 444 29.18 -8.73 -32.60
N GLU A 445 29.95 -9.36 -31.71
CA GLU A 445 31.40 -9.14 -31.59
C GLU A 445 32.18 -9.87 -32.70
N ASP A 446 31.65 -10.99 -33.20
CA ASP A 446 32.30 -11.84 -34.22
C ASP A 446 31.96 -11.45 -35.68
N MET A 447 30.88 -10.70 -35.91
CA MET A 447 30.44 -10.32 -37.27
C MET A 447 30.59 -8.81 -37.53
N GLY A 448 31.19 -8.46 -38.67
CA GLY A 448 31.33 -7.06 -39.10
C GLY A 448 29.99 -6.33 -39.24
N GLU A 449 30.01 -5.02 -38.99
CA GLU A 449 28.84 -4.14 -38.82
C GLU A 449 27.84 -4.16 -39.99
N SER A 450 28.34 -4.34 -41.22
CA SER A 450 27.52 -4.47 -42.44
C SER A 450 26.75 -5.78 -42.52
N THR A 451 27.32 -6.89 -42.01
CA THR A 451 26.68 -8.21 -42.01
C THR A 451 25.70 -8.35 -40.85
N TRP A 452 26.02 -7.72 -39.71
CA TRP A 452 25.14 -7.63 -38.55
C TRP A 452 23.81 -6.95 -38.88
N ASN A 453 23.82 -5.82 -39.60
CA ASN A 453 22.59 -5.08 -39.91
C ASN A 453 21.60 -5.87 -40.78
N ALA A 454 22.09 -6.70 -41.72
CA ALA A 454 21.22 -7.54 -42.55
C ALA A 454 20.62 -8.71 -41.77
N VAL A 455 21.44 -9.40 -40.95
CA VAL A 455 20.99 -10.52 -40.11
C VAL A 455 20.08 -10.04 -38.98
N SER A 456 20.38 -8.88 -38.38
CA SER A 456 19.56 -8.27 -37.33
C SER A 456 18.18 -7.93 -37.85
N LYS A 457 18.05 -7.37 -39.06
CA LYS A 457 16.74 -7.00 -39.61
C LYS A 457 15.88 -8.21 -39.95
N GLN A 458 16.49 -9.30 -40.43
CA GLN A 458 15.79 -10.56 -40.69
C GLN A 458 15.38 -11.27 -39.39
N LYS A 459 16.27 -11.38 -38.41
CA LYS A 459 15.96 -11.97 -37.09
C LYS A 459 14.94 -11.16 -36.30
N GLU A 460 14.94 -9.83 -36.44
CA GLU A 460 13.94 -8.97 -35.81
C GLU A 460 12.55 -9.24 -36.40
N GLN A 461 12.45 -9.37 -37.73
CA GLN A 461 11.18 -9.72 -38.38
C GLN A 461 10.69 -11.12 -37.97
N GLU A 462 11.58 -12.12 -37.94
CA GLU A 462 11.22 -13.48 -37.48
C GLU A 462 10.80 -13.50 -36.00
N ARG A 463 11.41 -12.67 -35.14
CA ARG A 463 11.00 -12.48 -33.75
C ARG A 463 9.62 -11.84 -33.63
N VAL A 464 9.35 -10.79 -34.40
CA VAL A 464 8.07 -10.09 -34.41
C VAL A 464 6.96 -11.04 -34.88
N ASP A 465 7.19 -11.79 -35.95
CA ASP A 465 6.22 -12.75 -36.48
C ASP A 465 5.95 -13.89 -35.47
N SER A 466 6.99 -14.45 -34.84
CA SER A 466 6.86 -15.47 -33.78
C SER A 466 6.12 -14.95 -32.55
N PHE A 467 6.39 -13.72 -32.13
CA PHE A 467 5.73 -13.09 -30.99
C PHE A 467 4.22 -12.90 -31.25
N TYR A 468 3.85 -12.49 -32.47
CA TYR A 468 2.44 -12.36 -32.84
C TYR A 468 1.70 -13.70 -32.94
N GLU A 469 2.35 -14.76 -33.43
CA GLU A 469 1.75 -16.11 -33.44
C GLU A 469 1.53 -16.64 -32.03
N GLU A 470 2.48 -16.44 -31.11
CA GLU A 470 2.38 -16.86 -29.71
C GLU A 470 1.30 -16.07 -28.95
N GLN A 471 1.25 -14.74 -29.10
CA GLN A 471 0.20 -13.89 -28.53
C GLN A 471 -1.20 -14.28 -29.03
N ASN A 472 -1.34 -14.63 -30.32
CA ASN A 472 -2.62 -15.08 -30.85
C ASN A 472 -3.03 -16.47 -30.32
N ALA A 473 -2.07 -17.36 -30.07
CA ALA A 473 -2.32 -18.68 -29.47
C ALA A 473 -2.74 -18.56 -27.99
N GLU A 474 -2.08 -17.67 -27.24
CA GLU A 474 -2.41 -17.35 -25.84
C GLU A 474 -3.82 -16.77 -25.73
N GLN A 475 -4.17 -15.75 -26.54
CA GLN A 475 -5.52 -15.19 -26.60
C GLN A 475 -6.59 -16.22 -26.96
N LYS A 476 -6.25 -17.20 -27.81
CA LYS A 476 -7.17 -18.28 -28.17
C LYS A 476 -7.41 -19.21 -26.98
N GLY A 477 -6.37 -19.57 -26.24
CA GLY A 477 -6.46 -20.40 -25.03
C GLY A 477 -7.29 -19.74 -23.93
N GLU A 478 -7.08 -18.44 -23.68
CA GLU A 478 -7.86 -17.68 -22.69
C GLU A 478 -9.34 -17.60 -23.05
N ARG A 479 -9.68 -17.42 -24.35
CA ARG A 479 -11.06 -17.42 -24.82
C ARG A 479 -11.74 -18.78 -24.68
N GLU A 480 -11.01 -19.87 -24.91
CA GLU A 480 -11.52 -21.23 -24.73
C GLU A 480 -11.78 -21.52 -23.24
N MET A 481 -10.88 -21.11 -22.34
CA MET A 481 -11.09 -21.21 -20.89
C MET A 481 -12.28 -20.38 -20.41
N LEU A 482 -12.42 -19.14 -20.89
CA LEU A 482 -13.57 -18.30 -20.54
C LEU A 482 -14.90 -18.96 -20.99
N ALA A 483 -14.93 -19.57 -22.16
CA ALA A 483 -16.11 -20.29 -22.65
C ALA A 483 -16.45 -21.49 -21.76
N GLU A 484 -15.46 -22.24 -21.29
CA GLU A 484 -15.66 -23.38 -20.38
C GLU A 484 -16.17 -22.95 -19.00
N VAL A 485 -15.62 -21.87 -18.43
CA VAL A 485 -16.08 -21.27 -17.16
C VAL A 485 -17.55 -20.83 -17.27
N LEU A 486 -17.94 -20.23 -18.39
CA LEU A 486 -19.33 -19.82 -18.63
C LEU A 486 -20.30 -21.00 -18.72
N VAL A 487 -19.89 -22.12 -19.34
CA VAL A 487 -20.71 -23.35 -19.38
C VAL A 487 -20.90 -23.92 -17.98
N LEU A 488 -19.82 -24.05 -17.20
CA LEU A 488 -19.88 -24.53 -15.82
C LEU A 488 -20.76 -23.64 -14.93
N GLN A 489 -20.70 -22.33 -15.13
CA GLN A 489 -21.56 -21.38 -14.41
C GLN A 489 -23.03 -21.63 -14.73
N GLN A 490 -23.38 -21.84 -16.01
CA GLN A 490 -24.76 -22.12 -16.41
C GLN A 490 -25.27 -23.45 -15.84
N GLU A 491 -24.45 -24.51 -15.84
CA GLU A 491 -24.79 -25.79 -15.22
C GLU A 491 -25.06 -25.64 -13.72
N ARG A 492 -24.18 -24.94 -12.99
CA ARG A 492 -24.32 -24.69 -11.55
C ARG A 492 -25.52 -23.81 -11.22
N GLU A 493 -25.86 -22.84 -12.06
CA GLU A 493 -27.09 -22.05 -11.90
C GLU A 493 -28.35 -22.92 -12.10
N THR A 494 -28.30 -23.88 -13.02
CA THR A 494 -29.38 -24.84 -13.26
C THR A 494 -29.56 -25.78 -12.07
N GLU A 495 -28.48 -26.36 -11.54
CA GLU A 495 -28.51 -27.19 -10.31
C GLU A 495 -29.09 -26.42 -9.12
N ARG A 496 -28.68 -25.16 -8.95
CA ARG A 496 -29.20 -24.28 -7.88
C ARG A 496 -30.70 -24.03 -8.02
N ALA A 497 -31.20 -23.86 -9.25
CA ALA A 497 -32.61 -23.68 -9.52
C ALA A 497 -33.42 -24.95 -9.18
N GLU A 498 -32.91 -26.13 -9.55
CA GLU A 498 -33.51 -27.42 -9.22
C GLU A 498 -33.59 -27.66 -7.70
N LEU A 499 -32.49 -27.40 -6.98
CA LEU A 499 -32.48 -27.53 -5.51
C LEU A 499 -33.47 -26.57 -4.84
N THR A 500 -33.66 -25.38 -5.40
CA THR A 500 -34.66 -24.42 -4.91
C THR A 500 -36.08 -24.96 -5.13
N SER A 501 -36.36 -25.52 -6.30
CA SER A 501 -37.65 -26.18 -6.59
C SER A 501 -37.92 -27.37 -5.67
N ILE A 502 -36.93 -28.23 -5.42
CA ILE A 502 -37.05 -29.36 -4.49
C ILE A 502 -37.38 -28.88 -3.08
N ALA A 503 -36.72 -27.82 -2.60
CA ALA A 503 -37.00 -27.26 -1.28
C ALA A 503 -38.43 -26.69 -1.17
N GLU A 504 -38.95 -26.07 -2.23
CA GLU A 504 -40.32 -25.55 -2.28
C GLU A 504 -41.37 -26.67 -2.29
N ASP A 505 -41.13 -27.76 -3.02
CA ASP A 505 -41.98 -28.95 -3.02
C ASP A 505 -42.03 -29.61 -1.63
N LEU A 506 -40.88 -29.73 -0.97
CA LEU A 506 -40.81 -30.27 0.38
C LEU A 506 -41.54 -29.38 1.40
N ARG A 507 -41.40 -28.06 1.30
CA ARG A 507 -42.16 -27.09 2.13
C ARG A 507 -43.66 -27.21 1.90
N SER A 508 -44.08 -27.39 0.65
CA SER A 508 -45.49 -27.60 0.30
C SER A 508 -46.03 -28.89 0.91
N ARG A 509 -45.27 -29.98 0.85
CA ARG A 509 -45.62 -31.26 1.49
C ARG A 509 -45.71 -31.14 3.01
N LYS A 510 -44.78 -30.43 3.65
CA LYS A 510 -44.82 -30.12 5.08
C LYS A 510 -46.10 -29.38 5.46
N LYS A 511 -46.47 -28.34 4.69
CA LYS A 511 -47.70 -27.57 4.93
C LYS A 511 -48.97 -28.44 4.86
N ILE A 512 -49.01 -29.40 3.93
CA ILE A 512 -50.12 -30.36 3.81
C ILE A 512 -50.18 -31.26 5.06
N LEU A 513 -49.05 -31.80 5.54
CA LEU A 513 -49.01 -32.61 6.77
C LEU A 513 -49.40 -31.81 8.00
N GLN A 514 -48.89 -30.60 8.15
CA GLN A 514 -49.24 -29.70 9.25
C GLN A 514 -50.76 -29.41 9.28
N THR A 515 -51.37 -29.23 8.11
CA THR A 515 -52.83 -29.03 8.01
C THR A 515 -53.59 -30.31 8.39
N LYS A 516 -53.09 -31.51 8.04
CA LYS A 516 -53.70 -32.78 8.46
C LYS A 516 -53.67 -32.97 9.97
N ILE A 517 -52.51 -32.73 10.59
CA ILE A 517 -52.32 -32.80 12.04
C ILE A 517 -53.29 -31.85 12.76
N SER A 518 -53.36 -30.59 12.31
CA SER A 518 -54.30 -29.61 12.87
C SER A 518 -55.77 -30.03 12.72
N MET A 519 -56.15 -30.66 11.60
CA MET A 519 -57.51 -31.19 11.42
C MET A 519 -57.82 -32.38 12.32
N THR A 520 -56.85 -33.25 12.61
CA THR A 520 -57.01 -34.35 13.59
C THR A 520 -57.17 -33.81 14.99
N ASP A 521 -56.38 -32.80 15.39
CA ASP A 521 -56.48 -32.17 16.72
C ASP A 521 -57.86 -31.53 16.93
N MET A 522 -58.35 -30.79 15.93
CA MET A 522 -59.70 -30.19 15.98
C MET A 522 -60.84 -31.23 16.02
N ARG A 523 -60.64 -32.44 15.49
CA ARG A 523 -61.63 -33.53 15.60
C ARG A 523 -61.60 -34.15 17.00
N ASN A 524 -60.41 -34.33 17.57
CA ASN A 524 -60.24 -34.86 18.92
C ASN A 524 -60.89 -33.94 19.97
N ASP A 525 -60.78 -32.62 19.80
CA ASP A 525 -61.41 -31.63 20.69
C ASP A 525 -62.96 -31.66 20.65
N LYS A 526 -63.56 -32.09 19.53
CA LYS A 526 -65.03 -32.11 19.36
C LYS A 526 -65.67 -33.47 19.66
N GLY A 527 -64.88 -34.53 19.83
CA GLY A 527 -65.35 -35.93 19.94
C GLY A 527 -65.54 -36.47 21.36
N ALA A 528 -65.26 -35.70 22.41
CA ALA A 528 -65.15 -36.18 23.80
C ALA A 528 -66.45 -36.68 24.48
N PHE A 529 -67.56 -36.91 23.75
CA PHE A 529 -68.87 -37.25 24.34
C PHE A 529 -69.43 -38.65 24.00
N GLY A 530 -68.66 -39.54 23.36
CA GLY A 530 -69.12 -40.90 23.01
C GLY A 530 -68.37 -42.01 23.74
N MET A 531 -69.05 -42.72 24.66
CA MET A 531 -68.53 -43.91 25.36
C MET A 531 -68.40 -45.12 24.43
N ASN A 532 -67.33 -45.20 23.61
CA ASN A 532 -66.72 -46.47 23.15
C ASN A 532 -65.35 -46.27 22.43
N SER A 533 -64.50 -45.35 22.89
CA SER A 533 -63.48 -44.71 22.03
C SER A 533 -62.00 -45.09 22.26
N ASN A 534 -61.63 -45.90 23.28
CA ASN A 534 -60.20 -46.10 23.59
C ASN A 534 -59.37 -46.69 22.44
N THR A 535 -59.91 -47.65 21.69
CA THR A 535 -59.18 -48.27 20.57
C THR A 535 -59.10 -47.34 19.35
N GLN A 536 -60.07 -46.46 19.16
CA GLN A 536 -60.07 -45.51 18.05
C GLN A 536 -59.13 -44.33 18.32
N ALA A 537 -59.14 -43.81 19.55
CA ALA A 537 -58.22 -42.76 20.00
C ALA A 537 -56.76 -43.23 19.91
N MET A 538 -56.47 -44.50 20.25
CA MET A 538 -55.13 -45.06 20.12
C MET A 538 -54.65 -45.10 18.66
N ARG A 539 -55.51 -45.53 17.72
CA ARG A 539 -55.19 -45.55 16.29
C ARG A 539 -55.02 -44.14 15.70
N GLU A 540 -55.81 -43.18 16.14
CA GLU A 540 -55.69 -41.77 15.71
C GLU A 540 -54.40 -41.16 16.25
N ASN A 541 -54.01 -41.45 17.49
CA ASN A 541 -52.74 -41.00 18.06
C ASN A 541 -51.53 -41.60 17.35
N GLU A 542 -51.55 -42.91 17.04
CA GLU A 542 -50.50 -43.55 16.23
C GLU A 542 -50.38 -42.93 14.83
N ARG A 543 -51.51 -42.53 14.23
CA ARG A 543 -51.53 -41.85 12.94
C ARG A 543 -50.94 -40.45 13.04
N THR A 544 -51.29 -39.67 14.06
CA THR A 544 -50.70 -38.34 14.30
C THR A 544 -49.19 -38.45 14.53
N GLN A 545 -48.73 -39.37 15.38
CA GLN A 545 -47.29 -39.60 15.59
C GLN A 545 -46.56 -40.00 14.30
N LYS A 546 -47.20 -40.79 13.43
CA LYS A 546 -46.61 -41.14 12.13
C LYS A 546 -46.50 -39.91 11.21
N GLU A 547 -47.52 -39.06 11.17
CA GLU A 547 -47.53 -37.82 10.39
C GLU A 547 -46.52 -36.79 10.94
N GLU A 548 -46.32 -36.74 12.26
CA GLU A 548 -45.27 -35.93 12.92
C GLU A 548 -43.86 -36.41 12.58
N ARG A 549 -43.60 -37.73 12.61
CA ARG A 549 -42.31 -38.29 12.18
C ARG A 549 -42.04 -38.03 10.70
N GLU A 550 -43.05 -38.12 9.84
CA GLU A 550 -42.93 -37.78 8.42
C GLU A 550 -42.60 -36.29 8.23
N MET A 551 -43.21 -35.41 9.02
CA MET A 551 -42.92 -33.98 9.01
C MET A 551 -41.48 -33.68 9.46
N GLN A 552 -40.99 -34.36 10.51
CA GLN A 552 -39.59 -34.23 10.95
C GLN A 552 -38.61 -34.68 9.86
N MET A 553 -38.86 -35.83 9.20
CA MET A 553 -38.03 -36.28 8.08
C MET A 553 -38.04 -35.30 6.89
N ILE A 554 -39.15 -34.60 6.65
CA ILE A 554 -39.21 -33.55 5.63
C ILE A 554 -38.37 -32.34 6.05
N ASP A 555 -38.37 -31.96 7.32
CA ASP A 555 -37.52 -30.88 7.82
C ASP A 555 -36.04 -31.20 7.68
N ASP A 556 -35.63 -32.42 8.02
CA ASP A 556 -34.24 -32.87 7.85
C ASP A 556 -33.82 -32.85 6.37
N ARG A 557 -34.72 -33.27 5.46
CA ARG A 557 -34.48 -33.21 4.01
C ARG A 557 -34.42 -31.78 3.48
N ILE A 558 -35.25 -30.87 3.99
CA ILE A 558 -35.16 -29.45 3.64
C ILE A 558 -33.81 -28.88 4.08
N ALA A 559 -33.37 -29.20 5.29
CA ALA A 559 -32.07 -28.76 5.79
C ALA A 559 -30.92 -29.27 4.91
N GLN A 560 -30.91 -30.55 4.54
CA GLN A 560 -29.91 -31.13 3.63
C GLN A 560 -29.89 -30.44 2.26
N VAL A 561 -31.07 -30.21 1.66
CA VAL A 561 -31.16 -29.52 0.35
C VAL A 561 -30.66 -28.08 0.43
N LEU A 562 -30.91 -27.39 1.55
CA LEU A 562 -30.40 -26.03 1.76
C LEU A 562 -28.88 -25.98 1.91
N VAL A 563 -28.28 -26.93 2.62
CA VAL A 563 -26.81 -27.05 2.73
C VAL A 563 -26.16 -27.24 1.36
N ILE A 564 -26.67 -28.19 0.57
CA ILE A 564 -26.17 -28.44 -0.81
C ILE A 564 -26.34 -27.17 -1.67
N ARG A 565 -27.47 -26.47 -1.53
CA ARG A 565 -27.72 -25.21 -2.26
C ARG A 565 -26.70 -24.12 -1.89
N GLU A 566 -26.35 -23.99 -0.62
CA GLU A 566 -25.35 -23.01 -0.16
C GLU A 566 -23.95 -23.35 -0.70
N GLU A 567 -23.59 -24.64 -0.74
CA GLU A 567 -22.36 -25.10 -1.38
C GLU A 567 -22.30 -24.73 -2.86
N LYS A 568 -23.39 -24.92 -3.61
CA LYS A 568 -23.47 -24.51 -5.03
C LYS A 568 -23.39 -23.00 -5.23
N VAL A 569 -23.92 -22.21 -4.29
CA VAL A 569 -23.78 -20.74 -4.32
C VAL A 569 -22.31 -20.34 -4.15
N LEU A 570 -21.57 -21.02 -3.27
CA LEU A 570 -20.14 -20.77 -3.09
C LEU A 570 -19.36 -21.11 -4.37
N GLN A 571 -19.59 -22.29 -4.95
CA GLN A 571 -18.96 -22.71 -6.21
C GLN A 571 -19.24 -21.71 -7.36
N LEU A 572 -20.46 -21.17 -7.44
CA LEU A 572 -20.81 -20.12 -8.41
C LEU A 572 -20.05 -18.82 -8.17
N SER A 573 -19.82 -18.44 -6.92
CA SER A 573 -19.06 -17.23 -6.60
C SER A 573 -17.58 -17.37 -6.97
N GLU A 574 -17.00 -18.56 -6.79
CA GLU A 574 -15.62 -18.86 -7.20
C GLU A 574 -15.47 -18.83 -8.73
N LEU A 575 -16.40 -19.43 -9.47
CA LEU A 575 -16.39 -19.37 -10.93
C LEU A 575 -16.49 -17.93 -11.46
N LYS A 576 -17.32 -17.08 -10.85
CA LYS A 576 -17.43 -15.66 -11.20
C LYS A 576 -16.16 -14.87 -10.89
N ALA A 577 -15.40 -15.24 -9.87
CA ALA A 577 -14.10 -14.63 -9.60
C ALA A 577 -13.11 -14.98 -10.72
N VAL A 578 -13.05 -16.27 -11.12
CA VAL A 578 -12.22 -16.73 -12.24
C VAL A 578 -12.61 -16.07 -13.56
N GLU A 579 -13.91 -15.91 -13.83
CA GLU A 579 -14.42 -15.19 -15.02
C GLU A 579 -13.90 -13.74 -15.06
N ASN A 580 -13.98 -13.02 -13.93
CA ASN A 580 -13.51 -11.63 -13.84
C ASN A 580 -12.00 -11.52 -14.01
N ASP A 581 -11.23 -12.45 -13.45
CA ASP A 581 -9.77 -12.47 -13.60
C ASP A 581 -9.37 -12.71 -15.06
N LEU A 582 -9.99 -13.69 -15.73
CA LEU A 582 -9.79 -13.93 -17.17
C LEU A 582 -10.17 -12.71 -18.00
N LEU A 583 -11.29 -12.05 -17.71
CA LEU A 583 -11.73 -10.86 -18.44
C LEU A 583 -10.75 -9.67 -18.25
N ASN A 584 -10.17 -9.54 -17.05
CA ASN A 584 -9.16 -8.53 -16.77
C ASN A 584 -7.84 -8.82 -17.51
N GLN A 585 -7.41 -10.07 -17.56
CA GLN A 585 -6.23 -10.49 -18.34
C GLN A 585 -6.42 -10.18 -19.83
N MET A 586 -7.58 -10.54 -20.40
CA MET A 586 -7.91 -10.22 -21.78
C MET A 586 -7.88 -8.70 -22.07
N LYS A 587 -8.40 -7.86 -21.15
CA LYS A 587 -8.33 -6.39 -21.30
C LYS A 587 -6.90 -5.86 -21.27
N ILE A 588 -6.03 -6.40 -20.41
CA ILE A 588 -4.62 -6.01 -20.35
C ILE A 588 -3.92 -6.35 -21.66
N ILE A 589 -4.23 -7.51 -22.26
CA ILE A 589 -3.67 -7.89 -23.56
C ILE A 589 -4.20 -6.98 -24.67
N GLU A 590 -5.48 -6.64 -24.67
CA GLU A 590 -6.07 -5.71 -25.65
C GLU A 590 -5.47 -4.30 -25.56
N THR A 591 -5.23 -3.77 -24.36
CA THR A 591 -4.62 -2.44 -24.18
C THR A 591 -3.14 -2.42 -24.57
N LYS A 592 -2.39 -3.49 -24.28
CA LYS A 592 -1.01 -3.66 -24.78
C LYS A 592 -0.97 -3.66 -26.30
N LYS A 593 -1.86 -4.43 -26.94
CA LYS A 593 -1.97 -4.48 -28.41
C LYS A 593 -2.35 -3.13 -29.01
N ALA A 594 -3.23 -2.37 -28.36
CA ALA A 594 -3.58 -1.02 -28.79
C ALA A 594 -2.40 -0.04 -28.66
N GLY A 595 -1.60 -0.15 -27.59
CA GLY A 595 -0.38 0.64 -27.41
C GLY A 595 0.68 0.35 -28.46
N GLU A 596 0.92 -0.93 -28.76
CA GLU A 596 1.89 -1.35 -29.77
C GLU A 596 1.47 -0.95 -31.20
N ALA A 597 0.18 -1.08 -31.54
CA ALA A 597 -0.33 -0.64 -32.83
C ALA A 597 -0.22 0.89 -33.05
N VAL A 598 -0.23 1.69 -31.99
CA VAL A 598 -0.02 3.15 -32.08
C VAL A 598 1.46 3.48 -32.37
N VAL A 599 2.39 2.70 -31.82
CA VAL A 599 3.83 2.84 -32.10
C VAL A 599 4.15 2.40 -33.53
N GLU A 600 3.49 1.36 -34.03
CA GLU A 600 3.70 0.83 -35.39
C GLU A 600 3.00 1.66 -36.48
N ALA A 601 1.92 2.38 -36.15
CA ALA A 601 1.17 3.22 -37.09
C ALA A 601 1.74 4.64 -37.27
N MET A 602 2.87 5.00 -36.62
CA MET A 602 3.58 6.24 -36.94
C MET A 602 4.31 6.10 -38.28
N PRO A 603 3.89 6.81 -39.35
CA PRO A 603 4.53 6.66 -40.65
C PRO A 603 5.95 7.24 -40.62
N ALA A 604 6.90 6.47 -41.14
CA ALA A 604 8.30 6.87 -41.29
C ALA A 604 8.54 8.02 -42.31
N ASP A 605 7.48 8.51 -42.98
CA ASP A 605 7.55 9.49 -44.08
C ASP A 605 6.60 10.69 -43.87
N VAL A 606 6.67 11.37 -42.72
CA VAL A 606 6.10 12.72 -42.60
C VAL A 606 7.20 13.76 -42.78
N GLU A 607 7.50 14.05 -44.03
CA GLU A 607 8.30 15.21 -44.44
C GLU A 607 7.46 16.48 -44.20
N VAL A 608 7.54 17.03 -42.98
CA VAL A 608 6.95 18.32 -42.62
C VAL A 608 7.77 19.44 -43.25
N LYS A 609 7.24 20.05 -44.31
CA LYS A 609 7.70 21.34 -44.82
C LYS A 609 7.40 22.45 -43.80
N GLN A 610 8.45 22.92 -43.11
CA GLN A 610 8.46 24.24 -42.48
C GLN A 610 9.36 25.16 -43.31
N GLU A 611 8.79 26.28 -43.76
CA GLU A 611 9.50 27.43 -44.33
C GLU A 611 10.32 28.16 -43.24
N PRO A 612 11.41 28.85 -43.61
CA PRO A 612 12.51 29.15 -42.71
C PRO A 612 12.33 30.52 -42.04
N THR A 613 12.29 30.55 -40.71
CA THR A 613 12.59 31.74 -39.92
C THR A 613 13.97 31.62 -39.28
N GLU A 614 14.76 32.62 -39.64
CA GLU A 614 16.13 33.07 -39.36
C GLU A 614 16.75 32.92 -37.94
N ASN A 615 16.41 31.88 -37.17
CA ASN A 615 17.05 31.61 -35.86
C ASN A 615 17.89 30.31 -35.82
N LYS A 616 18.31 29.78 -36.98
CA LYS A 616 19.14 28.55 -37.06
C LYS A 616 20.56 28.75 -37.59
N MET A 617 21.04 29.99 -37.65
CA MET A 617 22.43 30.28 -38.07
C MET A 617 23.40 30.55 -36.90
N GLU A 618 22.91 30.83 -35.69
CA GLU A 618 23.77 30.90 -34.49
C GLU A 618 23.87 29.55 -33.75
N GLU A 619 22.87 28.69 -33.83
CA GLU A 619 22.90 27.37 -33.17
C GLU A 619 23.75 26.35 -33.96
N ALA A 620 23.82 26.47 -35.29
CA ALA A 620 24.67 25.61 -36.15
C ALA A 620 26.16 26.02 -36.17
N GLN A 621 26.50 27.21 -35.68
CA GLN A 621 27.88 27.63 -35.45
C GLN A 621 28.35 27.20 -34.05
N LEU A 622 27.44 27.16 -33.06
CA LEU A 622 27.71 26.66 -31.71
C LEU A 622 27.88 25.13 -31.67
N GLU A 623 27.13 24.38 -32.47
CA GLU A 623 27.28 22.90 -32.55
C GLU A 623 28.55 22.46 -33.30
N LYS A 624 29.09 23.29 -34.21
CA LYS A 624 30.37 23.02 -34.89
C LYS A 624 31.60 23.41 -34.08
N ASP A 625 31.48 24.38 -33.18
CA ASP A 625 32.57 24.75 -32.27
C ASP A 625 32.64 23.85 -31.02
N ILE A 626 31.53 23.19 -30.65
CA ILE A 626 31.51 22.14 -29.61
C ILE A 626 32.10 20.81 -30.13
N ILE A 627 31.92 20.46 -31.41
CA ILE A 627 32.46 19.21 -31.98
C ILE A 627 33.95 19.30 -32.34
N ASN A 628 34.52 20.50 -32.57
CA ASN A 628 35.96 20.66 -32.85
C ASN A 628 36.83 21.02 -31.63
N THR A 629 36.25 21.06 -30.41
CA THR A 629 37.00 21.36 -29.17
C THR A 629 36.87 20.25 -28.11
N VAL A 630 36.42 19.05 -28.49
CA VAL A 630 36.48 17.84 -27.64
C VAL A 630 37.03 16.66 -28.46
N GLU A 631 38.22 16.83 -29.03
CA GLU A 631 39.06 15.73 -29.52
C GLU A 631 40.45 15.84 -28.88
N THR A 632 40.49 15.56 -27.59
CA THR A 632 41.60 14.90 -26.86
C THR A 632 41.01 14.50 -25.50
N ALA A 633 40.10 13.51 -25.54
CA ALA A 633 39.89 12.70 -24.35
C ALA A 633 41.24 12.04 -24.01
N PRO A 634 41.72 12.12 -22.75
CA PRO A 634 42.77 11.20 -22.32
C PRO A 634 42.27 9.77 -22.54
N PRO A 635 43.16 8.84 -22.91
CA PRO A 635 42.77 7.48 -23.26
C PRO A 635 41.90 6.90 -22.14
N SER A 636 40.80 6.25 -22.54
CA SER A 636 40.09 5.28 -21.73
C SER A 636 41.11 4.27 -21.22
N VAL A 637 41.57 4.51 -19.99
CA VAL A 637 42.22 3.51 -19.17
C VAL A 637 41.14 2.45 -18.96
N GLU A 638 41.34 1.30 -19.61
CA GLU A 638 40.82 0.04 -19.09
C GLU A 638 41.07 0.07 -17.59
N VAL A 639 40.01 0.13 -16.77
CA VAL A 639 40.13 -0.18 -15.36
C VAL A 639 40.38 -1.68 -15.27
N THR A 640 41.60 -2.08 -15.63
CA THR A 640 42.30 -3.11 -14.89
C THR A 640 42.12 -2.74 -13.42
N ALA A 641 41.69 -3.69 -12.60
CA ALA A 641 41.67 -3.57 -11.16
C ALA A 641 43.08 -3.19 -10.68
N THR A 642 43.39 -1.89 -10.71
CA THR A 642 44.55 -1.31 -10.06
C THR A 642 44.29 -1.46 -8.59
N GLU A 643 45.15 -2.27 -7.97
CA GLU A 643 45.34 -2.39 -6.54
C GLU A 643 45.02 -1.04 -5.88
N ILE A 644 43.86 -0.94 -5.23
CA ILE A 644 43.61 0.12 -4.25
C ILE A 644 44.66 -0.16 -3.19
N GLU A 645 45.81 0.52 -3.26
CA GLU A 645 46.74 0.52 -2.14
C GLU A 645 45.92 0.92 -0.92
N ASP A 646 45.84 0.02 0.06
CA ASP A 646 45.08 0.15 1.31
C ASP A 646 45.54 1.41 2.08
N THR A 647 45.13 2.60 1.64
CA THR A 647 45.32 3.83 2.40
C THR A 647 44.33 3.81 3.54
N VAL A 648 44.71 3.11 4.61
CA VAL A 648 43.99 3.06 5.88
C VAL A 648 43.99 4.46 6.48
N HIS A 649 42.81 5.05 6.63
CA HIS A 649 42.66 6.36 7.23
C HIS A 649 43.06 6.29 8.72
N PRO A 650 43.87 7.21 9.27
CA PRO A 650 44.43 7.09 10.62
C PRO A 650 43.40 7.05 11.75
N ILE A 651 42.25 7.72 11.55
CA ILE A 651 41.12 7.73 12.51
C ILE A 651 39.98 6.80 12.08
N LEU A 652 39.51 6.93 10.84
CA LEU A 652 38.39 6.17 10.29
C LEU A 652 38.72 4.71 9.93
N GLY A 653 40.00 4.32 9.87
CA GLY A 653 40.40 2.95 9.54
C GLY A 653 40.21 2.60 8.05
N SER A 654 39.90 1.34 7.78
CA SER A 654 39.87 0.78 6.41
C SER A 654 38.62 1.26 5.66
N LEU A 655 38.80 1.71 4.41
CA LEU A 655 37.71 2.08 3.51
C LEU A 655 37.05 0.80 2.98
N ILE A 656 35.73 0.68 3.15
CA ILE A 656 34.94 -0.43 2.59
C ILE A 656 34.40 -0.05 1.21
N SER A 657 33.82 1.14 1.08
CA SER A 657 33.15 1.58 -0.13
C SER A 657 33.18 3.10 -0.23
N ASP A 658 33.40 3.61 -1.44
CA ASP A 658 33.24 5.02 -1.79
C ASP A 658 32.07 5.14 -2.77
N LEU A 659 31.04 5.89 -2.39
CA LEU A 659 29.83 6.10 -3.18
C LEU A 659 29.83 7.46 -3.89
N GLY A 660 30.95 8.20 -3.85
CA GLY A 660 31.09 9.54 -4.41
C GLY A 660 30.52 10.63 -3.51
N TYR A 661 29.28 10.47 -3.04
CA TYR A 661 28.64 11.42 -2.11
C TYR A 661 28.85 11.08 -0.63
N LYS A 662 29.27 9.84 -0.33
CA LYS A 662 29.65 9.38 1.02
C LYS A 662 30.64 8.22 0.95
N ARG A 663 31.45 8.07 2.00
CA ARG A 663 32.42 6.98 2.16
C ARG A 663 32.07 6.13 3.37
N ILE A 664 32.26 4.82 3.27
CA ILE A 664 31.96 3.86 4.33
C ILE A 664 33.27 3.27 4.84
N HIS A 665 33.53 3.40 6.14
CA HIS A 665 34.75 2.95 6.79
C HIS A 665 34.48 1.96 7.94
N LEU A 666 35.50 1.19 8.31
CA LEU A 666 35.57 0.44 9.57
C LEU A 666 36.56 1.10 10.52
N ALA A 667 36.04 1.70 11.59
CA ALA A 667 36.84 2.41 12.59
C ALA A 667 36.80 1.72 13.95
N SER A 668 37.82 1.97 14.78
CA SER A 668 37.79 1.57 16.19
C SER A 668 36.99 2.57 17.03
N ALA A 669 36.13 2.08 17.92
CA ALA A 669 35.36 2.92 18.85
C ALA A 669 36.27 3.84 19.68
N ASN A 670 37.49 3.40 20.00
CA ASN A 670 38.48 4.23 20.70
C ASN A 670 38.94 5.41 19.86
N GLN A 671 39.19 5.21 18.56
CA GLN A 671 39.60 6.28 17.66
C GLN A 671 38.44 7.25 17.43
N LEU A 672 37.22 6.74 17.22
CA LEU A 672 36.03 7.57 17.04
C LEU A 672 35.74 8.48 18.24
N SER A 673 36.09 8.06 19.46
CA SER A 673 35.91 8.89 20.65
C SER A 673 36.78 10.15 20.71
N THR A 674 37.77 10.25 19.83
CA THR A 674 38.60 11.45 19.68
C THR A 674 37.98 12.50 18.76
N ILE A 675 36.96 12.13 17.98
CA ILE A 675 36.28 13.02 17.04
C ILE A 675 35.30 13.91 17.82
N PRO A 676 35.33 15.25 17.66
CA PRO A 676 34.37 16.13 18.31
C PRO A 676 32.95 15.86 17.82
N VAL A 677 31.99 16.02 18.72
CA VAL A 677 30.57 15.98 18.39
C VAL A 677 30.15 17.34 17.83
N TRP A 678 29.44 17.34 16.71
CA TRP A 678 28.94 18.57 16.09
C TRP A 678 27.94 19.30 17.02
N GLU A 679 28.07 20.63 17.12
CA GLU A 679 27.51 21.45 18.21
C GLU A 679 25.98 21.43 18.36
N LYS A 680 25.23 20.97 17.35
CA LYS A 680 23.75 20.92 17.36
C LYS A 680 23.16 19.52 17.53
N GLN A 681 23.95 18.54 17.96
CA GLN A 681 23.41 17.24 18.34
C GLN A 681 22.59 17.29 19.64
N ARG A 682 21.75 16.26 19.85
CA ARG A 682 21.10 16.00 21.15
C ARG A 682 22.17 16.06 22.25
N THR A 683 21.90 16.65 23.42
CA THR A 683 22.90 16.64 24.50
C THR A 683 23.30 15.21 24.83
N TYR A 684 24.60 14.89 24.77
CA TYR A 684 25.10 13.58 25.20
C TYR A 684 24.76 13.36 26.68
N ARG A 685 23.97 12.32 26.96
CA ARG A 685 23.63 11.92 28.33
C ARG A 685 24.38 10.64 28.68
N HIS A 686 25.35 10.74 29.58
CA HIS A 686 26.14 9.60 30.02
C HIS A 686 25.27 8.45 30.57
N ASP A 687 24.27 8.77 31.40
CA ASP A 687 23.35 7.78 31.95
C ASP A 687 22.58 6.99 30.88
N ARG A 688 22.25 7.65 29.76
CA ARG A 688 21.56 7.00 28.63
C ARG A 688 22.50 6.04 27.91
N ALA A 689 23.73 6.47 27.64
CA ALA A 689 24.74 5.61 27.04
C ALA A 689 25.04 4.40 27.96
N GLU A 690 25.05 4.60 29.27
CA GLU A 690 25.24 3.52 30.25
C GLU A 690 24.04 2.55 30.29
N ALA A 691 22.81 3.06 30.23
CA ALA A 691 21.61 2.25 30.14
C ALA A 691 21.59 1.40 28.86
N MET A 692 21.90 2.02 27.71
CA MET A 692 22.09 1.31 26.44
C MET A 692 23.18 0.24 26.55
N ALA A 693 24.26 0.51 27.29
CA ALA A 693 25.35 -0.44 27.46
C ALA A 693 24.90 -1.65 28.30
N ASN A 694 24.12 -1.44 29.35
CA ASN A 694 23.58 -2.53 30.17
C ASN A 694 22.62 -3.41 29.37
N GLU A 695 21.70 -2.80 28.63
CA GLU A 695 20.77 -3.53 27.76
C GLU A 695 21.50 -4.26 26.63
N LYS A 696 22.51 -3.61 26.04
CA LYS A 696 23.28 -4.21 24.97
C LYS A 696 24.17 -5.36 25.45
N ALA A 697 24.69 -5.29 26.68
CA ALA A 697 25.46 -6.37 27.29
C ALA A 697 24.68 -7.70 27.32
N GLU A 698 23.36 -7.66 27.47
CA GLU A 698 22.49 -8.85 27.46
C GLU A 698 22.30 -9.43 26.04
N THR A 699 22.51 -8.62 24.99
CA THR A 699 22.24 -8.95 23.58
C THR A 699 23.47 -8.78 22.68
N MET A 700 24.68 -8.94 23.25
CA MET A 700 25.95 -8.76 22.52
C MET A 700 26.15 -9.77 21.38
N ASN A 701 25.53 -10.94 21.45
CA ASN A 701 25.57 -11.97 20.41
C ASN A 701 24.97 -11.52 19.07
N LEU A 702 24.18 -10.45 19.04
CA LEU A 702 23.52 -9.93 17.83
C LEU A 702 24.31 -8.84 17.09
N GLY A 703 25.55 -8.53 17.52
CA GLY A 703 26.35 -7.45 16.91
C GLY A 703 25.93 -6.04 17.38
N PHE A 704 26.68 -5.00 17.01
CA PHE A 704 26.28 -3.62 17.30
C PHE A 704 25.27 -3.12 16.28
N PRO A 705 24.08 -2.65 16.70
CA PRO A 705 23.13 -2.09 15.76
C PRO A 705 23.52 -0.66 15.35
N GLY A 706 23.40 -0.40 14.04
CA GLY A 706 23.50 0.93 13.47
C GLY A 706 24.89 1.37 13.05
N VAL A 707 24.94 2.55 12.43
CA VAL A 707 26.12 3.18 11.86
C VAL A 707 26.42 4.47 12.63
N ILE A 708 27.68 4.92 12.64
CA ILE A 708 28.05 6.26 13.13
C ILE A 708 28.22 7.18 11.93
N CYS A 709 27.52 8.31 11.92
CA CYS A 709 27.62 9.29 10.83
C CYS A 709 28.60 10.39 11.21
N VAL A 710 29.56 10.64 10.33
CA VAL A 710 30.62 11.64 10.47
C VAL A 710 30.58 12.56 9.26
N HIS A 711 30.81 13.85 9.50
CA HIS A 711 31.08 14.84 8.47
C HIS A 711 32.57 15.14 8.42
N GLU A 712 33.10 15.22 7.21
CA GLU A 712 34.46 15.66 6.96
C GLU A 712 34.44 16.99 6.23
N GLY A 713 34.89 18.04 6.94
CA GLY A 713 34.99 19.38 6.37
C GLY A 713 36.07 19.48 5.29
N MET A 714 36.09 20.59 4.56
CA MET A 714 37.10 20.85 3.52
C MET A 714 38.53 20.90 4.08
N ASP A 715 38.69 21.16 5.38
CA ASP A 715 39.98 21.13 6.09
C ASP A 715 40.38 19.73 6.57
N GLY A 716 39.60 18.69 6.23
CA GLY A 716 39.77 17.31 6.68
C GLY A 716 39.39 17.10 8.15
N LYS A 717 38.80 18.08 8.84
CA LYS A 717 38.33 17.88 10.21
C LYS A 717 37.07 17.03 10.22
N LEU A 718 37.10 16.01 11.06
CA LEU A 718 35.98 15.12 11.31
C LEU A 718 35.09 15.68 12.42
N SER A 719 33.77 15.57 12.25
CA SER A 719 32.77 15.87 13.28
C SER A 719 31.69 14.80 13.27
N ILE A 720 31.34 14.25 14.44
CA ILE A 720 30.25 13.28 14.53
C ILE A 720 28.93 14.03 14.31
N LEU A 721 28.08 13.55 13.40
CA LEU A 721 26.73 14.06 13.12
C LEU A 721 25.62 13.22 13.78
N ASP A 722 25.80 11.91 13.88
CA ASP A 722 24.92 11.01 14.62
C ASP A 722 25.71 9.83 15.23
N GLY A 723 25.16 9.20 16.28
CA GLY A 723 25.72 8.01 16.90
C GLY A 723 26.52 8.26 18.18
N GLN A 724 26.55 9.49 18.71
CA GLN A 724 27.30 9.82 19.94
C GLN A 724 26.92 8.96 21.17
N HIS A 725 25.64 8.60 21.34
CA HIS A 725 25.20 7.75 22.45
C HIS A 725 25.58 6.29 22.22
N ARG A 726 25.63 5.84 20.95
CA ARG A 726 26.17 4.51 20.57
C ARG A 726 27.67 4.46 20.86
N LEU A 727 28.39 5.53 20.55
CA LEU A 727 29.82 5.66 20.86
C LEU A 727 30.07 5.62 22.37
N GLY A 728 29.32 6.41 23.15
CA GLY A 728 29.38 6.37 24.62
C GLY A 728 28.99 5.01 25.20
N MET A 729 28.00 4.34 24.61
CA MET A 729 27.59 2.98 24.98
C MET A 729 28.74 1.99 24.76
N MET A 730 29.42 2.05 23.60
CA MET A 730 30.56 1.19 23.29
C MET A 730 31.72 1.43 24.27
N GLN A 731 32.00 2.68 24.62
CA GLN A 731 33.00 3.01 25.65
C GLN A 731 32.62 2.45 27.03
N ALA A 732 31.37 2.60 27.44
CA ALA A 732 30.88 2.07 28.71
C ALA A 732 30.95 0.52 28.74
N LEU A 733 30.65 -0.14 27.61
CA LEU A 733 30.79 -1.59 27.47
C LEU A 733 32.25 -2.05 27.57
N GLN A 734 33.19 -1.34 26.93
CA GLN A 734 34.62 -1.63 27.02
C GLN A 734 35.12 -1.50 28.46
N GLN A 735 34.71 -0.43 29.16
CA GLN A 735 35.08 -0.19 30.56
C GLN A 735 34.52 -1.26 31.51
N LYS A 736 33.25 -1.66 31.34
CA LYS A 736 32.57 -2.61 32.23
C LYS A 736 33.10 -4.04 32.10
N ASN A 737 33.50 -4.45 30.91
CA ASN A 737 33.70 -5.87 30.62
C ASN A 737 35.14 -6.36 30.68
N GLY A 738 36.11 -5.48 30.94
CA GLY A 738 37.48 -5.83 31.37
C GLY A 738 38.02 -7.15 30.81
N LEU A 739 38.08 -7.29 29.48
CA LEU A 739 38.61 -8.43 28.69
C LEU A 739 37.67 -9.62 28.38
N LYS A 740 36.38 -9.59 28.73
CA LYS A 740 35.46 -10.71 28.42
C LYS A 740 34.95 -10.76 26.98
N PHE A 741 34.92 -9.62 26.29
CA PHE A 741 34.53 -9.54 24.88
C PHE A 741 35.79 -9.48 24.01
N ASP A 742 35.72 -10.10 22.83
CA ASP A 742 36.77 -9.98 21.84
C ASP A 742 36.92 -8.51 21.47
N ASN A 743 38.10 -7.93 21.77
CA ASN A 743 38.39 -6.53 21.52
C ASN A 743 38.22 -6.16 20.03
N THR A 744 38.37 -7.14 19.14
CA THR A 744 38.20 -6.95 17.69
C THR A 744 36.79 -6.49 17.31
N MET A 745 35.78 -6.75 18.15
CA MET A 745 34.40 -6.31 17.91
C MET A 745 34.26 -4.79 17.99
N PHE A 746 35.04 -4.12 18.83
CA PHE A 746 35.04 -2.66 18.94
C PHE A 746 35.95 -1.99 17.89
N ASP A 747 36.73 -2.77 17.16
CA ASP A 747 37.63 -2.28 16.10
C ASP A 747 36.98 -2.26 14.72
N ARG A 748 35.74 -2.74 14.60
CA ARG A 748 34.99 -2.88 13.35
C ARG A 748 33.64 -2.15 13.40
N VAL A 749 33.65 -0.89 13.83
CA VAL A 749 32.46 -0.04 13.83
C VAL A 749 32.26 0.53 12.44
N LEU A 750 31.06 0.37 11.88
CA LEU A 750 30.72 0.96 10.59
C LEU A 750 30.53 2.47 10.73
N VAL A 751 31.22 3.23 9.88
CA VAL A 751 31.18 4.70 9.88
C VAL A 751 30.85 5.19 8.48
N GLU A 752 29.80 6.00 8.38
CA GLU A 752 29.47 6.74 7.17
C GLU A 752 30.08 8.14 7.27
N VAL A 753 30.86 8.51 6.27
CA VAL A 753 31.60 9.77 6.22
C VAL A 753 31.11 10.56 5.02
N TYR A 754 30.43 11.66 5.30
CA TYR A 754 29.98 12.60 4.29
C TYR A 754 31.06 13.63 4.04
N THR A 755 31.61 13.61 2.82
CA THR A 755 32.64 14.53 2.35
C THR A 755 31.98 15.67 1.60
N HIS A 756 32.46 16.90 1.80
CA HIS A 756 32.02 18.03 1.00
C HIS A 756 32.47 17.85 -0.46
N SER A 757 31.52 17.79 -1.40
CA SER A 757 31.84 17.62 -2.82
C SER A 757 32.41 18.91 -3.39
N ILE A 758 33.59 18.83 -3.99
CA ILE A 758 34.31 19.99 -4.56
C ILE A 758 33.53 20.65 -5.71
N ASP A 759 32.62 19.89 -6.35
CA ASP A 759 31.98 20.31 -7.60
C ASP A 759 30.73 21.19 -7.42
N GLN A 760 30.21 21.36 -6.20
CA GLN A 760 28.94 22.08 -5.98
C GLN A 760 29.08 23.58 -5.67
N ASP A 761 30.28 24.07 -5.38
CA ASP A 761 30.47 25.45 -4.91
C ASP A 761 31.45 26.27 -5.77
N SER A 762 31.05 26.56 -7.00
CA SER A 762 31.72 27.59 -7.83
C SER A 762 31.58 29.02 -7.25
N ASN A 763 30.83 29.20 -6.17
CA ASN A 763 30.68 30.47 -5.44
C ASN A 763 31.56 30.62 -4.19
N GLY A 764 32.40 29.64 -3.85
CA GLY A 764 33.57 29.80 -2.98
C GLY A 764 33.35 30.35 -1.56
N ASN A 765 32.12 30.34 -1.02
CA ASN A 765 31.81 30.97 0.28
C ASN A 765 30.81 30.19 1.15
N THR A 766 30.55 28.93 0.84
CA THR A 766 29.77 28.03 1.70
C THR A 766 30.61 27.63 2.90
N ASP A 767 30.15 28.08 4.07
CA ASP A 767 30.74 27.72 5.35
C ASP A 767 30.59 26.20 5.54
N THR A 768 31.68 25.49 5.84
CA THR A 768 31.68 24.05 6.21
C THR A 768 30.61 23.69 7.25
N PHE A 769 30.17 24.66 8.04
CA PHE A 769 29.08 24.52 9.00
C PHE A 769 27.70 24.26 8.36
N GLU A 770 27.46 24.76 7.16
CA GLU A 770 26.18 24.66 6.44
C GLU A 770 25.96 23.25 5.89
N HIS A 771 26.97 22.65 5.27
CA HIS A 771 26.89 21.26 4.79
C HIS A 771 26.67 20.26 5.94
N ALA A 772 27.42 20.39 7.03
CA ALA A 772 27.23 19.57 8.24
C ALA A 772 25.80 19.69 8.79
N LYS A 773 25.24 20.91 8.76
CA LYS A 773 23.87 21.20 9.18
C LYS A 773 22.84 20.57 8.26
N GLU A 774 23.05 20.63 6.94
CA GLU A 774 22.15 20.02 5.95
C GLU A 774 22.09 18.50 6.12
N ILE A 775 23.25 17.84 6.17
CA ILE A 775 23.33 16.39 6.40
C ILE A 775 22.70 16.04 7.74
N PHE A 776 22.98 16.81 8.80
CA PHE A 776 22.37 16.57 10.10
C PHE A 776 20.84 16.70 10.04
N LEU A 777 20.31 17.72 9.38
CA LEU A 777 18.87 17.87 9.22
C LEU A 777 18.29 16.70 8.41
N GLU A 778 18.96 16.28 7.34
CA GLU A 778 18.54 15.15 6.50
C GLU A 778 18.53 13.81 7.25
N ILE A 779 19.60 13.51 7.99
CA ILE A 779 19.67 12.31 8.85
C ILE A 779 18.53 12.34 9.87
N ASN A 780 18.29 13.49 10.49
CA ASN A 780 17.22 13.61 11.48
C ASN A 780 15.83 13.49 10.85
N LYS A 781 15.61 13.95 9.61
CA LYS A 781 14.32 13.77 8.91
C LYS A 781 13.89 12.31 8.81
N ALA A 782 14.87 11.39 8.70
CA ALA A 782 14.64 9.96 8.55
C ALA A 782 14.48 9.21 9.89
N GLU A 783 14.99 9.74 11.01
CA GLU A 783 14.62 9.22 12.34
C GLU A 783 13.24 9.75 12.73
N PRO A 784 12.51 9.13 13.69
CA PRO A 784 11.35 9.77 14.32
C PRO A 784 11.80 11.07 15.01
N ILE A 785 11.76 12.16 14.23
CA ILE A 785 12.09 13.53 14.60
C ILE A 785 11.14 13.91 15.73
N ARG A 786 11.60 13.90 16.98
CA ARG A 786 10.73 14.43 18.04
C ARG A 786 11.38 15.49 18.91
N LEU A 787 12.71 15.51 19.00
CA LEU A 787 13.45 16.52 19.79
C LEU A 787 14.18 17.59 18.95
N VAL A 788 14.41 17.35 17.66
CA VAL A 788 15.25 18.24 16.81
C VAL A 788 14.47 19.45 16.28
N ASP A 789 13.14 19.34 16.17
CA ASP A 789 12.28 20.43 15.67
C ASP A 789 11.78 21.38 16.78
N ILE A 790 12.17 21.16 18.03
CA ILE A 790 11.77 22.01 19.14
C ILE A 790 12.71 23.23 19.18
N PRO A 791 12.22 24.47 18.98
CA PRO A 791 13.05 25.66 19.12
C PRO A 791 13.72 25.69 20.51
N GLU A 792 14.99 26.07 20.60
CA GLU A 792 15.76 26.05 21.86
C GLU A 792 15.02 26.71 23.02
N ALA A 793 14.37 27.86 22.76
CA ALA A 793 13.59 28.58 23.76
C ALA A 793 12.38 27.78 24.29
N ASP A 794 11.70 27.02 23.43
CA ASP A 794 10.59 26.16 23.81
C ASP A 794 11.11 24.90 24.54
N LEU A 795 12.23 24.34 24.08
CA LEU A 795 12.87 23.15 24.67
C LEU A 795 13.31 23.41 26.10
N GLU A 796 13.89 24.58 26.41
CA GLU A 796 14.27 24.96 27.77
C GLU A 796 13.05 25.02 28.71
N ILE A 797 11.96 25.63 28.26
CA ILE A 797 10.71 25.74 29.02
C ILE A 797 10.13 24.36 29.29
N ILE A 798 10.01 23.52 28.27
CA ILE A 798 9.43 22.18 28.39
C ILE A 798 10.32 21.28 29.24
N SER A 799 11.63 21.24 28.98
CA SER A 799 12.58 20.42 29.73
C SER A 799 12.62 20.77 31.21
N ALA A 800 12.56 22.07 31.55
CA ALA A 800 12.47 22.52 32.93
C ALA A 800 11.17 22.04 33.60
N ALA A 801 10.03 22.09 32.88
CA ALA A 801 8.75 21.64 33.40
C ALA A 801 8.69 20.12 33.62
N VAL A 802 9.18 19.35 32.66
CA VAL A 802 9.21 17.88 32.73
C VAL A 802 10.20 17.41 33.80
N SER A 803 11.34 18.09 33.95
CA SER A 803 12.28 17.81 35.04
C SER A 803 11.64 18.04 36.41
N GLU A 804 10.87 19.12 36.58
CA GLU A 804 10.12 19.37 37.82
C GLU A 804 9.06 18.29 38.07
N LEU A 805 8.37 17.84 37.02
CA LEU A 805 7.37 16.76 37.09
C LEU A 805 8.02 15.42 37.47
N LYS A 806 9.17 15.09 36.88
CA LYS A 806 9.97 13.89 37.18
C LYS A 806 10.49 13.89 38.62
N ASN A 807 11.02 15.01 39.10
CA ASN A 807 11.48 15.15 40.48
C ASN A 807 10.36 14.92 41.50
N ARG A 808 9.11 15.22 41.13
CA ARG A 808 7.94 15.02 41.98
C ARG A 808 7.39 13.59 41.93
N HIS A 809 7.49 12.93 40.79
CA HIS A 809 6.97 11.58 40.57
C HIS A 809 8.04 10.64 39.99
N PRO A 810 9.18 10.43 40.68
CA PRO A 810 10.32 9.71 40.10
C PRO A 810 9.97 8.28 39.68
N ASP A 811 9.12 7.60 40.47
CA ASP A 811 8.68 6.22 40.21
C ASP A 811 7.85 6.06 38.92
N MET A 812 7.30 7.16 38.40
CA MET A 812 6.44 7.14 37.21
C MET A 812 7.22 7.40 35.91
N PHE A 813 8.48 7.82 36.01
CA PHE A 813 9.32 8.08 34.86
C PHE A 813 10.20 6.89 34.56
N SER A 814 9.95 6.25 33.42
CA SER A 814 10.74 5.14 32.92
C SER A 814 11.83 5.63 31.96
N PRO A 815 13.07 5.12 32.05
CA PRO A 815 14.10 5.41 31.06
C PRO A 815 13.80 4.77 29.69
N LYS A 816 12.92 3.76 29.65
CA LYS A 816 12.52 3.09 28.40
C LYS A 816 11.63 4.02 27.59
N PHE A 817 11.89 4.11 26.28
CA PHE A 817 11.08 4.92 25.36
C PHE A 817 9.67 4.30 25.16
N SER A 818 9.59 2.98 25.04
CA SER A 818 8.34 2.22 24.91
C SER A 818 7.81 1.75 26.27
N CYS A 819 7.62 2.67 27.21
CA CYS A 819 7.06 2.33 28.51
C CYS A 819 5.53 2.17 28.44
N SER A 820 4.99 1.10 29.03
CA SER A 820 3.55 0.90 29.14
C SER A 820 2.94 1.91 30.11
N ALA A 821 1.68 2.33 29.86
CA ALA A 821 0.90 3.10 30.83
C ALA A 821 0.93 2.38 32.20
N PRO A 822 0.97 3.11 33.33
CA PRO A 822 0.92 4.57 33.47
C PRO A 822 2.30 5.25 33.44
N TYR A 823 3.37 4.51 33.14
CA TYR A 823 4.72 5.05 33.12
C TYR A 823 4.92 5.96 31.92
N VAL A 824 5.77 6.97 32.09
CA VAL A 824 6.06 7.96 31.06
C VAL A 824 7.56 8.08 30.85
N ASN A 825 7.96 8.31 29.60
CA ASN A 825 9.34 8.64 29.27
C ASN A 825 9.50 10.16 29.22
N GLU A 826 10.64 10.65 29.74
CA GLU A 826 10.95 12.08 29.80
C GLU A 826 10.93 12.72 28.40
N ASP A 827 11.64 12.12 27.44
CA ASP A 827 11.71 12.61 26.07
C ASP A 827 10.34 12.55 25.40
N MET A 828 9.59 11.47 25.61
CA MET A 828 8.24 11.32 25.04
C MET A 828 7.28 12.41 25.54
N ILE A 829 7.29 12.75 26.83
CA ILE A 829 6.47 13.86 27.35
C ILE A 829 6.90 15.19 26.76
N ILE A 830 8.21 15.46 26.64
CA ILE A 830 8.72 16.71 26.04
C ILE A 830 8.13 16.89 24.64
N ASN A 831 8.16 15.82 23.84
CA ASN A 831 7.66 15.81 22.48
C ASN A 831 6.15 16.03 22.44
N LEU A 832 5.39 15.28 23.25
CA LEU A 832 3.93 15.39 23.33
C LEU A 832 3.47 16.80 23.73
N ILE A 833 4.19 17.47 24.64
CA ILE A 833 3.89 18.85 25.03
C ILE A 833 4.18 19.83 23.88
N PHE A 834 5.25 19.60 23.12
CA PHE A 834 5.60 20.44 21.99
C PHE A 834 4.61 20.29 20.83
N GLU A 835 4.31 19.06 20.42
CA GLU A 835 3.39 18.71 19.31
C GLU A 835 1.97 19.23 19.56
N SER A 836 1.52 19.25 20.81
CA SER A 836 0.20 19.78 21.18
C SER A 836 0.11 21.31 21.16
N HIS A 837 1.23 21.99 20.88
CA HIS A 837 1.38 23.44 20.78
C HIS A 837 0.89 24.19 22.04
N ILE A 838 1.04 23.58 23.21
CA ILE A 838 0.54 24.12 24.49
C ILE A 838 1.15 25.47 24.81
N LEU A 839 2.44 25.69 24.48
CA LEU A 839 3.11 26.98 24.68
C LEU A 839 2.49 28.13 23.85
N LYS A 840 1.88 27.80 22.71
CA LYS A 840 1.24 28.75 21.79
C LYS A 840 -0.24 28.97 22.13
N LYS A 841 -0.90 28.01 22.78
CA LYS A 841 -2.33 28.09 23.14
C LYS A 841 -2.54 29.08 24.30
N PRO A 842 -3.48 30.04 24.17
CA PRO A 842 -3.87 30.89 25.30
C PRO A 842 -4.60 30.04 26.34
N MET A 843 -4.12 30.01 27.59
CA MET A 843 -4.80 29.24 28.64
C MET A 843 -6.19 29.80 28.93
N THR A 844 -7.21 29.01 28.62
CA THR A 844 -8.52 29.17 29.23
C THR A 844 -8.43 28.53 30.61
N SER A 845 -8.26 29.33 31.67
CA SER A 845 -8.36 28.79 33.03
C SER A 845 -9.73 28.14 33.16
N ASN A 846 -9.78 26.82 33.38
CA ASN A 846 -11.02 26.08 33.51
C ASN A 846 -11.63 26.36 34.90
N LYS A 847 -11.97 27.63 35.16
CA LYS A 847 -12.80 28.02 36.29
C LYS A 847 -14.18 27.48 35.99
N GLY A 848 -14.55 26.43 36.72
CA GLY A 848 -15.73 25.61 36.49
C GLY A 848 -16.95 26.36 35.99
N PHE A 849 -17.61 25.74 35.01
CA PHE A 849 -18.94 26.01 34.49
C PHE A 849 -19.92 26.36 35.63
N GLY A 850 -19.99 27.63 36.03
CA GLY A 850 -20.79 27.97 37.21
C GLY A 850 -20.50 29.31 37.86
N LYS A 851 -20.26 30.38 37.09
CA LYS A 851 -20.63 31.77 37.41
C LYS A 851 -20.09 32.69 36.32
N LYS A 852 -21.01 33.32 35.58
CA LYS A 852 -20.71 34.41 34.64
C LYS A 852 -20.15 35.60 35.43
N SER A 853 -18.85 35.59 35.71
CA SER A 853 -18.14 36.79 36.18
C SER A 853 -17.67 37.53 34.95
N SER A 854 -18.21 38.73 34.74
CA SER A 854 -17.94 39.64 33.61
C SER A 854 -16.54 40.28 33.67
N SER A 855 -15.57 39.65 34.33
CA SER A 855 -14.20 40.14 34.37
C SER A 855 -13.43 39.62 33.16
N LYS A 856 -12.98 40.57 32.33
CA LYS A 856 -12.13 40.39 31.15
C LYS A 856 -10.80 39.75 31.57
N HIS A 857 -10.78 38.44 31.76
CA HIS A 857 -9.56 37.72 32.13
C HIS A 857 -8.62 37.68 30.92
N LYS A 858 -7.50 38.40 31.05
CA LYS A 858 -6.36 38.39 30.13
C LYS A 858 -5.82 36.95 30.10
N SER A 859 -5.83 36.31 28.93
CA SER A 859 -5.19 35.02 28.74
C SER A 859 -3.70 35.15 29.07
N GLU A 860 -3.23 34.37 30.03
CA GLU A 860 -1.83 34.37 30.42
C GLU A 860 -1.09 33.36 29.53
N LYS A 861 -0.05 33.82 28.83
CA LYS A 861 0.80 32.97 27.98
C LYS A 861 1.77 32.17 28.87
N ILE A 862 2.03 30.92 28.52
CA ILE A 862 3.11 30.14 29.15
C ILE A 862 4.43 30.64 28.61
N ASP A 863 5.22 31.28 29.46
CA ASP A 863 6.51 31.88 29.13
C ASP A 863 7.65 31.29 29.97
N SER A 864 7.36 30.31 30.84
CA SER A 864 8.33 29.77 31.78
C SER A 864 8.01 28.31 32.14
N GLY A 865 9.06 27.51 32.34
CA GLY A 865 8.91 26.08 32.68
C GLY A 865 8.11 25.85 33.95
N LYS A 866 8.19 26.77 34.92
CA LYS A 866 7.40 26.70 36.15
C LYS A 866 5.89 26.83 35.90
N LYS A 867 5.46 27.77 35.05
CA LYS A 867 4.04 27.92 34.69
C LYS A 867 3.52 26.68 33.96
N LEU A 868 4.34 26.12 33.07
CA LEU A 868 4.01 24.87 32.39
C LEU A 868 3.90 23.70 33.38
N ALA A 869 4.85 23.57 34.32
CA ALA A 869 4.83 22.54 35.36
C ALA A 869 3.57 22.64 36.25
N ASP A 870 3.18 23.86 36.64
CA ASP A 870 1.97 24.08 37.43
C ASP A 870 0.70 23.72 36.66
N TRP A 871 0.66 24.00 35.36
CA TRP A 871 -0.44 23.57 34.51
C TRP A 871 -0.51 22.05 34.32
N LEU A 872 0.64 21.38 34.13
CA LEU A 872 0.71 19.92 34.07
C LEU A 872 0.19 19.28 35.37
N LYS A 873 0.50 19.87 36.53
CA LYS A 873 -0.03 19.42 37.84
C LYS A 873 -1.55 19.60 37.92
N GLU A 874 -2.06 20.72 37.43
CA GLU A 874 -3.51 20.98 37.39
C GLU A 874 -4.22 19.94 36.51
N LYS A 875 -3.71 19.70 35.29
CA LYS A 875 -4.24 18.68 34.37
C LYS A 875 -4.17 17.28 34.96
N ASN A 876 -3.06 16.91 35.59
CA ASN A 876 -2.91 15.63 36.29
C ASN A 876 -3.99 15.45 37.38
N THR A 877 -4.26 16.52 38.13
CA THR A 877 -5.27 16.52 39.19
C THR A 877 -6.69 16.43 38.62
N ALA A 878 -6.96 17.10 37.50
CA ALA A 878 -8.25 17.06 36.82
C ALA A 878 -8.54 15.65 36.28
N LEU A 879 -7.59 15.04 35.56
CA LEU A 879 -7.69 13.65 35.10
C LEU A 879 -7.91 12.69 36.27
N GLY A 880 -7.15 12.85 37.36
CA GLY A 880 -7.33 12.02 38.55
C GLY A 880 -8.73 12.12 39.16
N LYS A 881 -9.43 13.24 39.03
CA LYS A 881 -10.84 13.36 39.46
C LYS A 881 -11.78 12.70 38.46
N GLU A 882 -11.56 12.93 37.18
CA GLU A 882 -12.36 12.38 36.09
C GLU A 882 -12.36 10.85 36.12
N TYR A 883 -11.18 10.22 36.15
CA TYR A 883 -11.08 8.76 36.27
C TYR A 883 -11.66 8.23 37.59
N LYS A 884 -11.63 8.98 38.70
CA LYS A 884 -12.28 8.52 39.94
C LYS A 884 -13.81 8.54 39.86
N GLN A 885 -14.37 9.45 39.07
CA GLN A 885 -15.82 9.65 38.94
C GLN A 885 -16.40 8.77 37.84
N ASP A 886 -15.71 8.68 36.71
CA ASP A 886 -16.13 7.94 35.53
C ASP A 886 -15.69 6.48 35.65
N ARG A 887 -16.66 5.55 35.66
CA ARG A 887 -16.37 4.11 35.71
C ARG A 887 -15.98 3.58 34.34
N GLU A 888 -16.59 4.09 33.27
CA GLU A 888 -16.33 3.61 31.91
C GLU A 888 -14.88 3.91 31.51
N LYS A 889 -14.40 5.12 31.83
CA LYS A 889 -12.98 5.46 31.64
C LYS A 889 -12.01 4.58 32.42
N ARG A 890 -12.41 4.11 33.60
CA ARG A 890 -11.59 3.16 34.39
C ARG A 890 -11.56 1.78 33.75
N ASP A 891 -12.69 1.33 33.23
CA ASP A 891 -12.80 0.00 32.62
C ASP A 891 -12.02 -0.09 31.29
N LEU A 892 -11.74 1.04 30.62
CA LEU A 892 -10.85 1.11 29.46
C LEU A 892 -9.36 0.92 29.79
N ILE A 893 -8.98 1.09 31.05
CA ILE A 893 -7.59 0.95 31.51
C ILE A 893 -7.46 -0.37 32.27
N GLY A 894 -6.36 -1.09 32.05
CA GLY A 894 -6.08 -2.29 32.83
C GLY A 894 -6.09 -2.01 34.34
N ALA A 895 -6.64 -2.95 35.12
CA ALA A 895 -6.82 -2.77 36.56
C ALA A 895 -5.48 -2.53 37.29
N LYS A 896 -4.38 -3.06 36.74
CA LYS A 896 -3.02 -2.91 37.29
C LYS A 896 -2.50 -1.48 37.10
N GLU A 897 -2.68 -0.94 35.91
CA GLU A 897 -2.24 0.39 35.50
C GLU A 897 -3.00 1.47 36.29
N TRP A 898 -4.32 1.29 36.43
CA TRP A 898 -5.15 2.14 37.29
C TRP A 898 -4.66 2.13 38.74
N THR A 899 -4.39 0.94 39.30
CA THR A 899 -3.92 0.81 40.68
C THR A 899 -2.63 1.59 40.89
N ILE A 900 -1.63 1.40 40.03
CA ILE A 900 -0.34 2.11 40.09
C ILE A 900 -0.54 3.64 39.97
N ALA A 901 -1.30 4.10 38.98
CA ALA A 901 -1.58 5.52 38.77
C ALA A 901 -2.29 6.16 39.98
N SER A 902 -3.26 5.45 40.55
CA SER A 902 -4.05 5.92 41.69
C SER A 902 -3.24 6.00 42.99
N GLU A 903 -2.38 5.01 43.25
CA GLU A 903 -1.49 4.96 44.41
C GLU A 903 -0.41 6.04 44.35
N LYS A 904 0.16 6.27 43.17
CA LYS A 904 1.23 7.26 42.95
C LYS A 904 0.72 8.66 42.66
N GLY A 905 -0.58 8.82 42.44
CA GLY A 905 -1.24 10.09 42.15
C GLY A 905 -0.82 10.71 40.81
N PHE A 906 -0.52 9.88 39.80
CA PHE A 906 -0.04 10.32 38.49
C PHE A 906 -0.87 9.66 37.39
N TYR A 907 -1.57 10.47 36.61
CA TYR A 907 -2.60 10.08 35.64
C TYR A 907 -2.28 10.56 34.21
N LEU A 908 -1.28 11.45 34.03
CA LEU A 908 -0.90 11.97 32.70
C LEU A 908 -0.42 10.88 31.73
N GLY A 909 0.08 9.75 32.25
CA GLY A 909 0.54 8.60 31.45
C GLY A 909 -0.55 7.59 31.10
N LEU A 910 -1.80 7.82 31.47
CA LEU A 910 -2.92 6.92 31.17
C LEU A 910 -3.52 7.17 29.79
N GLU A 911 -3.60 8.43 29.37
CA GLU A 911 -4.09 8.84 28.05
C GLU A 911 -3.41 10.14 27.62
N ASN A 912 -3.33 10.40 26.31
CA ASN A 912 -2.74 11.64 25.77
C ASN A 912 -3.80 12.72 25.43
N SER A 913 -5.09 12.42 25.60
CA SER A 913 -6.20 13.29 25.20
C SER A 913 -6.18 14.66 25.92
N TRP A 914 -5.63 14.73 27.13
CA TRP A 914 -5.52 15.95 27.94
C TRP A 914 -4.63 17.05 27.32
N LEU A 915 -3.76 16.70 26.38
CA LEU A 915 -2.89 17.63 25.65
C LEU A 915 -3.67 18.44 24.60
N TYR A 916 -4.79 17.89 24.11
CA TYR A 916 -5.57 18.48 23.01
C TYR A 916 -6.85 19.18 23.50
N ASN A 917 -7.21 19.02 24.77
CA ASN A 917 -8.44 19.52 25.41
C ASN A 917 -8.33 20.86 26.15
#